data_AF-A0A2I1FXB3-F1
#
_entry.id   AF-A0A2I1FXB3-F1
#
_cell.length_a   1.000
_cell.length_b   1.000
_cell.length_c   1.000
_cell.angle_alpha   90.00
_cell.angle_beta   90.00
_cell.angle_gamma   90.00
#
_symmetry.space_group_name_H-M   'P 1'
#
loop_
_entity.id
_entity.type
_entity.pdbx_description
1 polymer ?
#
loop_
_entity_poly.entity_id
_entity_poly.type
_entity_poly.pdbx_seq_one_letter_code
_entity_poly.pdbx_strand_id
1 'polypeptide(L)'
;MESLNENSKNGKKVKIKKVFKETYALLKVGGGNKKKEKNVTKPNLKAYLEVGLEKLSGTSTKHNKQKITIKENMQQINNSCLEEQQPTINLLPKFNKVPQINHNNVGTNETLEQVQEMHQFINRLQGILEQDIEGSFSPTNTNNLLFVHNYLLQLELSRDNTMQEACTASQDIINILRSYFIRLDKFSNYFTNYLWNLSKILMPLAKNGQASTVISSIAKIIEIEEAADERAINQNQLDSKKSFRVIKSYRINFFYQLDNSIINLFNEKFKNHGNSLLQLLDNLDFVFDDLILVKDEIDPVFPSNYNILTFYVLAYHRNVYKCIESILQNDPDTETILRLIGWVRHYYTFMEKNLYFYEDLMEPNLLNGKEQSLIDDYLDLVRSKFLEWKTNLIESDIKEFTQRQNSPEFDSDNFAKLPGAPILISMVRQQIDVAMKSASYKLVTDVVNECCIMMSEIQQTWINLLESELQRYLNNQEECADEIIIYIVALANDQLGYTDFIGGLLNQFTSSLPEEHIKNINNLFNNLTNGFFNVATNSINTILDIIFNDLKSPFKELHTAKWYKVDTMEVIVLTLKDYTDECNLHLKSYNFYKLMINMLKRFVIAYLESMRNKAVTFRMPHCIDKMRKDIHSISQFFGQYIGAQELTSRLDAINKLHDFLGTSKESVHLGYYSIRKSYGDVPRKYLKYILSKRNDFDPITMMKINKILKDKAAEAGEYNGEKTVFSEIVIKDLEKQKPELMKDVQEAFHNMQNIRSRSLRKGKKKNYLSTINNIFHNRNK
;
A
#
# COMPACT_ATOMS: atom_id res chain seq x y z
N MET A 1 -3.20 -35.15 14.94
CA MET A 1 -4.30 -34.63 15.79
C MET A 1 -5.03 -33.46 15.09
N GLU A 2 -5.19 -33.51 13.77
CA GLU A 2 -5.77 -32.40 12.97
C GLU A 2 -7.08 -32.77 12.23
N SER A 3 -7.54 -34.03 12.27
CA SER A 3 -8.71 -34.47 11.49
C SER A 3 -10.05 -34.43 12.23
N LEU A 4 -10.09 -33.97 13.48
CA LEU A 4 -11.32 -33.95 14.31
C LEU A 4 -11.96 -32.56 14.46
N ASN A 5 -11.31 -31.48 14.02
CA ASN A 5 -11.81 -30.10 14.19
C ASN A 5 -12.58 -29.55 12.97
N GLU A 6 -12.37 -30.10 11.77
CA GLU A 6 -13.07 -29.63 10.55
C GLU A 6 -14.51 -30.13 10.44
N ASN A 7 -14.80 -31.36 10.89
CA ASN A 7 -16.14 -31.95 10.82
C ASN A 7 -17.14 -31.32 11.81
N SER A 8 -16.63 -30.78 12.92
CA SER A 8 -17.41 -30.01 13.92
C SER A 8 -17.82 -28.63 13.39
N LYS A 9 -16.89 -27.94 12.68
CA LYS A 9 -17.13 -26.64 12.06
C LYS A 9 -18.07 -26.73 10.85
N ASN A 10 -17.93 -27.75 10.00
CA ASN A 10 -18.83 -27.96 8.86
C ASN A 10 -20.25 -28.39 9.28
N GLY A 11 -20.39 -29.19 10.35
CA GLY A 11 -21.70 -29.56 10.90
C GLY A 11 -22.49 -28.37 11.48
N LYS A 12 -21.80 -27.41 12.13
CA LYS A 12 -22.40 -26.15 12.60
C LYS A 12 -22.71 -25.19 11.43
N LYS A 13 -21.82 -25.02 10.45
CA LYS A 13 -22.04 -24.19 9.25
C LYS A 13 -23.26 -24.67 8.42
N VAL A 14 -23.46 -25.97 8.27
CA VAL A 14 -24.61 -26.55 7.55
C VAL A 14 -25.92 -26.39 8.33
N LYS A 15 -25.90 -26.52 9.67
CA LYS A 15 -27.08 -26.27 10.51
C LYS A 15 -27.50 -24.79 10.49
N ILE A 16 -26.54 -23.86 10.55
CA ILE A 16 -26.82 -22.42 10.49
C ILE A 16 -27.35 -22.02 9.11
N LYS A 17 -26.75 -22.49 8.01
CA LYS A 17 -27.29 -22.27 6.64
C LYS A 17 -28.69 -22.82 6.44
N LYS A 18 -29.03 -23.96 7.08
CA LYS A 18 -30.35 -24.59 6.96
C LYS A 18 -31.43 -23.83 7.74
N VAL A 19 -31.10 -23.35 8.94
CA VAL A 19 -31.98 -22.50 9.75
C VAL A 19 -32.26 -21.16 9.05
N PHE A 20 -31.26 -20.57 8.38
CA PHE A 20 -31.43 -19.35 7.58
C PHE A 20 -32.29 -19.55 6.31
N LYS A 21 -32.21 -20.73 5.67
CA LYS A 21 -33.04 -21.03 4.49
C LYS A 21 -34.50 -21.29 4.87
N GLU A 22 -34.75 -21.85 6.05
CA GLU A 22 -36.09 -22.11 6.58
C GLU A 22 -36.77 -20.83 7.11
N THR A 23 -36.03 -19.91 7.75
CA THR A 23 -36.59 -18.61 8.17
C THR A 23 -36.87 -17.66 7.01
N TYR A 24 -36.05 -17.66 5.94
CA TYR A 24 -36.32 -16.84 4.75
C TYR A 24 -37.36 -17.43 3.79
N ALA A 25 -37.53 -18.76 3.74
CA ALA A 25 -38.59 -19.39 2.94
C ALA A 25 -39.99 -19.14 3.50
N LEU A 26 -40.12 -18.77 4.78
CA LEU A 26 -41.40 -18.41 5.40
C LEU A 26 -41.84 -16.96 5.08
N LEU A 27 -40.93 -16.10 4.61
CA LEU A 27 -41.23 -14.72 4.18
C LEU A 27 -41.54 -14.61 2.68
N LYS A 28 -41.18 -15.63 1.88
CA LYS A 28 -41.51 -15.74 0.46
C LYS A 28 -42.24 -17.05 0.22
N VAL A 29 -43.57 -17.01 0.16
CA VAL A 29 -44.45 -17.74 -0.77
C VAL A 29 -45.87 -17.77 -0.17
N GLY A 30 -46.72 -16.90 -0.71
CA GLY A 30 -48.14 -17.19 -0.82
C GLY A 30 -48.37 -18.17 -1.97
N GLY A 31 -49.18 -19.19 -1.73
CA GLY A 31 -49.82 -20.03 -2.74
C GLY A 31 -48.92 -21.07 -3.45
N GLY A 32 -49.23 -22.36 -3.27
CA GLY A 32 -48.77 -23.39 -4.21
C GLY A 32 -48.58 -24.79 -3.61
N ASN A 33 -49.59 -25.64 -3.81
CA ASN A 33 -49.62 -27.11 -3.71
C ASN A 33 -48.29 -27.87 -3.53
N LYS A 34 -48.20 -28.69 -2.47
CA LYS A 34 -47.24 -29.82 -2.40
C LYS A 34 -47.87 -31.12 -2.88
N LYS A 35 -47.46 -31.55 -4.07
CA LYS A 35 -47.56 -32.94 -4.55
C LYS A 35 -46.48 -33.81 -3.89
N LYS A 36 -46.85 -35.09 -3.75
CA LYS A 36 -46.11 -36.22 -3.18
C LYS A 36 -44.76 -36.49 -3.89
N GLU A 37 -43.75 -36.85 -3.10
CA GLU A 37 -42.74 -37.83 -3.51
C GLU A 37 -42.66 -38.94 -2.46
N LYS A 38 -43.06 -40.14 -2.87
CA LYS A 38 -42.71 -41.42 -2.24
C LYS A 38 -41.47 -41.92 -2.97
N ASN A 39 -40.51 -42.49 -2.24
CA ASN A 39 -39.79 -43.75 -2.48
C ASN A 39 -38.62 -43.79 -1.46
N VAL A 40 -38.13 -44.85 -0.85
CA VAL A 40 -38.33 -46.32 -0.84
C VAL A 40 -37.35 -46.76 0.27
N THR A 41 -37.82 -47.34 1.38
CA THR A 41 -37.00 -48.10 2.35
C THR A 41 -37.96 -48.83 3.30
N LYS A 42 -38.73 -49.76 2.73
CA LYS A 42 -39.57 -50.72 3.46
C LYS A 42 -39.35 -52.08 2.79
N PRO A 43 -38.39 -52.86 3.30
CA PRO A 43 -38.81 -54.12 3.92
C PRO A 43 -38.10 -54.50 5.24
N ASN A 44 -37.10 -53.76 5.75
CA ASN A 44 -36.29 -54.25 6.90
C ASN A 44 -36.70 -53.78 8.31
N LEU A 45 -37.68 -52.88 8.46
CA LEU A 45 -38.12 -52.40 9.79
C LEU A 45 -39.25 -53.24 10.42
N LYS A 46 -40.00 -54.01 9.62
CA LYS A 46 -41.14 -54.77 10.15
C LYS A 46 -40.70 -56.06 10.86
N ALA A 47 -39.67 -56.74 10.34
CA ALA A 47 -39.08 -57.92 10.97
C ALA A 47 -38.34 -57.61 12.28
N TYR A 48 -37.80 -56.40 12.43
CA TYR A 48 -37.12 -55.97 13.66
C TYR A 48 -38.09 -55.56 14.79
N LEU A 49 -39.29 -55.12 14.45
CA LEU A 49 -40.32 -54.72 15.42
C LEU A 49 -41.15 -55.91 15.93
N GLU A 50 -41.34 -56.95 15.12
CA GLU A 50 -42.06 -58.17 15.54
C GLU A 50 -41.24 -59.05 16.49
N VAL A 51 -39.91 -59.13 16.32
CA VAL A 51 -39.04 -59.92 17.22
C VAL A 51 -38.79 -59.23 18.57
N GLY A 52 -38.98 -57.90 18.65
CA GLY A 52 -38.84 -57.13 19.90
C GLY A 52 -40.08 -57.15 20.80
N LEU A 53 -41.26 -57.48 20.28
CA LEU A 53 -42.53 -57.42 21.01
C LEU A 53 -42.91 -58.73 21.70
N GLU A 54 -42.33 -59.87 21.32
CA GLU A 54 -42.57 -61.16 21.98
C GLU A 54 -41.72 -61.38 23.25
N LYS A 55 -40.72 -60.55 23.53
CA LYS A 55 -39.84 -60.68 24.72
C LYS A 55 -40.20 -59.79 25.91
N LEU A 56 -41.31 -59.03 25.87
CA LEU A 56 -41.74 -58.15 26.95
C LEU A 56 -43.06 -58.55 27.62
N SER A 57 -43.64 -59.70 27.25
CA SER A 57 -44.94 -60.17 27.75
C SER A 57 -44.88 -61.00 29.05
N GLY A 58 -43.74 -61.07 29.74
CA GLY A 58 -43.59 -61.86 30.96
C GLY A 58 -42.86 -61.14 32.09
N THR A 59 -43.59 -60.38 32.93
CA THR A 59 -43.41 -60.15 34.39
C THR A 59 -44.20 -58.91 34.87
N SER A 60 -45.52 -59.04 34.95
CA SER A 60 -46.49 -57.94 35.15
C SER A 60 -46.70 -57.46 36.61
N THR A 61 -46.03 -58.01 37.63
CA THR A 61 -46.42 -57.74 39.03
C THR A 61 -45.53 -56.77 39.82
N LYS A 62 -44.33 -56.40 39.34
CA LYS A 62 -43.46 -55.40 40.01
C LYS A 62 -43.64 -53.97 39.48
N HIS A 63 -43.99 -53.81 38.20
CA HIS A 63 -44.19 -52.48 37.59
C HIS A 63 -45.44 -51.75 38.09
N ASN A 64 -46.52 -52.46 38.45
CA ASN A 64 -47.72 -51.80 38.98
C ASN A 64 -47.50 -51.19 40.37
N LYS A 65 -46.72 -51.82 41.25
CA LYS A 65 -46.37 -51.22 42.55
C LYS A 65 -45.51 -49.97 42.38
N GLN A 66 -44.46 -50.02 41.55
CA GLN A 66 -43.66 -48.81 41.24
C GLN A 66 -44.48 -47.71 40.57
N LYS A 67 -45.44 -48.03 39.70
CA LYS A 67 -46.28 -47.02 39.05
C LYS A 67 -47.25 -46.34 40.03
N ILE A 68 -47.73 -47.07 41.05
CA ILE A 68 -48.55 -46.51 42.13
C ILE A 68 -47.70 -45.64 43.05
N THR A 69 -46.51 -46.10 43.46
CA THR A 69 -45.59 -45.30 44.29
C THR A 69 -45.07 -44.06 43.57
N ILE A 70 -44.81 -44.13 42.26
CA ILE A 70 -44.45 -42.96 41.44
C ILE A 70 -45.63 -42.01 41.30
N LYS A 71 -46.86 -42.51 41.24
CA LYS A 71 -48.08 -41.69 41.18
C LYS A 71 -48.37 -41.00 42.51
N GLU A 72 -48.14 -41.69 43.63
CA GLU A 72 -48.22 -41.13 44.99
C GLU A 72 -47.09 -40.13 45.25
N ASN A 73 -45.86 -40.42 44.83
CA ASN A 73 -44.75 -39.48 44.91
C ASN A 73 -44.97 -38.27 43.98
N MET A 74 -45.54 -38.46 42.79
CA MET A 74 -45.95 -37.36 41.91
C MET A 74 -47.10 -36.55 42.53
N GLN A 75 -48.03 -37.17 43.25
CA GLN A 75 -49.08 -36.46 43.98
C GLN A 75 -48.54 -35.72 45.20
N GLN A 76 -47.57 -36.28 45.93
CA GLN A 76 -46.87 -35.58 47.01
C GLN A 76 -46.00 -34.44 46.48
N ILE A 77 -45.28 -34.62 45.38
CA ILE A 77 -44.51 -33.55 44.73
C ILE A 77 -45.45 -32.49 44.17
N ASN A 78 -46.60 -32.87 43.60
CA ASN A 78 -47.61 -31.92 43.14
C ASN A 78 -48.24 -31.15 44.31
N ASN A 79 -48.52 -31.80 45.44
CA ASN A 79 -49.02 -31.15 46.65
C ASN A 79 -47.94 -30.28 47.31
N SER A 80 -46.68 -30.70 47.31
CA SER A 80 -45.55 -29.93 47.84
C SER A 80 -45.21 -28.74 46.94
N CYS A 81 -45.36 -28.86 45.62
CA CYS A 81 -45.20 -27.77 44.65
C CYS A 81 -46.40 -26.79 44.70
N LEU A 82 -47.59 -27.26 45.10
CA LEU A 82 -48.75 -26.41 45.40
C LEU A 82 -48.58 -25.66 46.74
N GLU A 83 -47.90 -26.24 47.73
CA GLU A 83 -47.58 -25.60 49.02
C GLU A 83 -46.35 -24.66 48.94
N GLU A 84 -45.33 -24.99 48.16
CA GLU A 84 -44.11 -24.16 47.99
C GLU A 84 -44.27 -22.98 47.02
N GLN A 85 -45.37 -22.91 46.26
CA GLN A 85 -45.73 -21.71 45.48
C GLN A 85 -46.27 -20.56 46.35
N GLN A 86 -46.33 -20.70 47.68
CA GLN A 86 -46.98 -19.74 48.58
C GLN A 86 -46.12 -18.85 49.52
N PRO A 87 -44.77 -18.76 49.49
CA PRO A 87 -44.08 -17.77 50.33
C PRO A 87 -43.32 -16.69 49.54
N THR A 88 -43.83 -16.21 48.39
CA THR A 88 -43.34 -14.92 47.83
C THR A 88 -44.39 -14.06 47.12
N ILE A 89 -45.64 -14.54 47.02
CA ILE A 89 -46.77 -13.80 46.40
C ILE A 89 -47.59 -13.02 47.46
N ASN A 90 -47.06 -12.87 48.70
CA ASN A 90 -47.79 -12.24 49.81
C ASN A 90 -47.41 -10.76 50.07
N LEU A 91 -46.80 -10.04 49.12
CA LEU A 91 -46.51 -8.60 49.27
C LEU A 91 -47.30 -7.66 48.34
N LEU A 92 -48.33 -8.13 47.63
CA LEU A 92 -49.27 -7.27 46.89
C LEU A 92 -50.72 -7.75 47.12
N PRO A 93 -51.69 -6.85 47.34
CA PRO A 93 -53.00 -7.20 47.89
C PRO A 93 -53.85 -8.01 46.89
N LYS A 94 -54.43 -9.10 47.39
CA LYS A 94 -55.53 -9.92 46.83
C LYS A 94 -56.14 -9.44 45.50
N PHE A 95 -55.62 -9.93 44.36
CA PHE A 95 -56.29 -9.88 43.05
C PHE A 95 -56.59 -11.29 42.54
N ASN A 96 -57.42 -12.03 43.28
CA ASN A 96 -57.87 -13.36 42.89
C ASN A 96 -59.29 -13.28 42.33
N LYS A 97 -59.40 -12.94 41.03
CA LYS A 97 -60.44 -13.40 40.08
C LYS A 97 -60.32 -12.60 38.78
N VAL A 98 -59.85 -13.24 37.71
CA VAL A 98 -60.05 -12.73 36.35
C VAL A 98 -61.51 -12.99 35.96
N PRO A 99 -62.23 -12.03 35.38
CA PRO A 99 -63.61 -12.25 34.93
C PRO A 99 -63.63 -13.34 33.85
N GLN A 100 -64.29 -14.46 34.12
CA GLN A 100 -64.60 -15.49 33.11
C GLN A 100 -66.06 -15.33 32.69
N ILE A 101 -66.28 -15.12 31.39
CA ILE A 101 -67.63 -14.99 30.82
C ILE A 101 -68.10 -16.39 30.40
N ASN A 102 -69.00 -16.99 31.19
CA ASN A 102 -69.56 -18.31 30.92
C ASN A 102 -70.82 -18.23 30.04
N HIS A 103 -70.94 -19.12 29.05
CA HIS A 103 -72.02 -19.11 28.04
C HIS A 103 -73.44 -19.28 28.59
N ASN A 104 -73.60 -19.88 29.79
CA ASN A 104 -74.94 -20.22 30.32
C ASN A 104 -75.83 -19.01 30.65
N ASN A 105 -75.30 -17.78 30.64
CA ASN A 105 -76.01 -16.57 31.07
C ASN A 105 -76.11 -15.48 29.99
N VAL A 106 -75.90 -15.79 28.70
CA VAL A 106 -76.01 -14.81 27.61
C VAL A 106 -77.44 -14.23 27.55
N GLY A 107 -77.60 -12.98 28.00
CA GLY A 107 -78.88 -12.24 28.04
C GLY A 107 -79.35 -11.78 29.43
N THR A 108 -78.55 -11.97 30.50
CA THR A 108 -78.90 -11.56 31.87
C THR A 108 -78.00 -10.43 32.40
N ASN A 109 -78.47 -9.67 33.41
CA ASN A 109 -77.74 -8.56 34.05
C ASN A 109 -76.33 -8.97 34.53
N GLU A 110 -76.12 -10.23 34.87
CA GLU A 110 -74.83 -10.78 35.32
C GLU A 110 -73.75 -10.77 34.23
N THR A 111 -74.10 -10.99 32.96
CA THR A 111 -73.13 -10.86 31.85
C THR A 111 -72.74 -9.41 31.58
N LEU A 112 -73.66 -8.48 31.84
CA LEU A 112 -73.41 -7.04 31.73
C LEU A 112 -72.47 -6.57 32.86
N GLU A 113 -72.68 -7.07 34.08
CA GLU A 113 -71.78 -6.86 35.22
C GLU A 113 -70.39 -7.45 34.96
N GLN A 114 -70.28 -8.69 34.45
CA GLN A 114 -69.00 -9.33 34.11
C GLN A 114 -68.24 -8.58 33.00
N VAL A 115 -68.95 -8.06 31.98
CA VAL A 115 -68.36 -7.22 30.94
C VAL A 115 -67.93 -5.86 31.48
N GLN A 116 -68.70 -5.26 32.39
CA GLN A 116 -68.34 -4.02 33.07
C GLN A 116 -67.11 -4.19 33.98
N GLU A 117 -67.02 -5.30 34.72
CA GLU A 117 -65.84 -5.67 35.51
C GLU A 117 -64.62 -5.86 34.62
N MET A 118 -64.76 -6.55 33.48
CA MET A 118 -63.70 -6.68 32.47
C MET A 118 -63.25 -5.31 31.95
N HIS A 119 -64.19 -4.41 31.64
CA HIS A 119 -63.85 -3.07 31.15
C HIS A 119 -63.19 -2.20 32.22
N GLN A 120 -63.62 -2.29 33.48
CA GLN A 120 -62.96 -1.62 34.61
C GLN A 120 -61.56 -2.18 34.86
N PHE A 121 -61.37 -3.49 34.72
CA PHE A 121 -60.07 -4.13 34.85
C PHE A 121 -59.12 -3.73 33.72
N ILE A 122 -59.62 -3.66 32.47
CA ILE A 122 -58.87 -3.12 31.32
C ILE A 122 -58.42 -1.66 31.59
N ASN A 123 -59.30 -0.81 32.14
CA ASN A 123 -58.93 0.58 32.46
C ASN A 123 -57.87 0.69 33.55
N ARG A 124 -57.89 -0.21 34.55
CA ARG A 124 -56.85 -0.27 35.58
C ARG A 124 -55.51 -0.73 35.02
N LEU A 125 -55.51 -1.75 34.16
CA LEU A 125 -54.29 -2.20 33.46
C LEU A 125 -53.75 -1.12 32.52
N GLN A 126 -54.63 -0.37 31.85
CA GLN A 126 -54.25 0.76 31.02
C GLN A 126 -53.63 1.89 31.84
N GLY A 127 -54.18 2.22 33.02
CA GLY A 127 -53.58 3.20 33.93
C GLY A 127 -52.20 2.82 34.45
N ILE A 128 -51.93 1.52 34.67
CA ILE A 128 -50.60 1.02 35.05
C ILE A 128 -49.62 1.20 33.88
N LEU A 129 -50.03 0.86 32.65
CA LEU A 129 -49.18 1.08 31.47
C LEU A 129 -48.90 2.56 31.19
N GLU A 130 -49.89 3.44 31.39
CA GLU A 130 -49.73 4.89 31.20
C GLU A 130 -48.73 5.47 32.23
N GLN A 131 -48.76 5.00 33.48
CA GLN A 131 -47.76 5.35 34.49
C GLN A 131 -46.36 4.82 34.15
N ASP A 132 -46.27 3.63 33.55
CA ASP A 132 -45.00 3.06 33.08
C ASP A 132 -44.43 3.80 31.85
N ILE A 133 -45.26 4.51 31.08
CA ILE A 133 -44.85 5.35 29.95
C ILE A 133 -44.36 6.73 30.42
N GLU A 134 -45.00 7.32 31.44
CA GLU A 134 -44.67 8.65 31.96
C GLU A 134 -43.50 8.65 32.96
N GLY A 135 -43.31 7.57 33.73
CA GLY A 135 -42.20 7.42 34.64
C GLY A 135 -40.92 7.06 33.90
N SER A 136 -39.90 7.92 33.93
CA SER A 136 -38.56 7.60 33.41
C SER A 136 -38.02 6.30 34.03
N PHE A 137 -38.09 5.23 33.24
CA PHE A 137 -37.45 3.91 33.38
C PHE A 137 -36.85 3.58 34.76
N SER A 138 -37.71 3.23 35.72
CA SER A 138 -37.30 2.65 37.01
C SER A 138 -37.36 1.11 36.95
N PRO A 139 -36.41 0.37 37.59
CA PRO A 139 -36.39 -1.10 37.63
C PRO A 139 -37.62 -1.74 38.30
N THR A 140 -38.47 -0.96 38.96
CA THR A 140 -39.75 -1.41 39.53
C THR A 140 -40.85 -1.60 38.47
N ASN A 141 -40.76 -0.92 37.32
CA ASN A 141 -41.79 -0.96 36.28
C ASN A 141 -41.74 -2.23 35.41
N THR A 142 -40.69 -3.04 35.54
CA THR A 142 -40.51 -4.24 34.70
C THR A 142 -41.37 -5.42 35.15
N ASN A 143 -41.67 -5.51 36.45
CA ASN A 143 -42.65 -6.47 36.95
C ASN A 143 -44.05 -6.16 36.40
N ASN A 144 -44.35 -4.89 36.14
CA ASN A 144 -45.64 -4.46 35.60
C ASN A 144 -45.82 -4.95 34.16
N LEU A 145 -44.77 -4.95 33.32
CA LEU A 145 -44.90 -5.40 31.92
C LEU A 145 -45.26 -6.89 31.82
N LEU A 146 -44.55 -7.77 32.55
CA LEU A 146 -44.85 -9.20 32.58
C LEU A 146 -46.20 -9.48 33.27
N PHE A 147 -46.53 -8.70 34.29
CA PHE A 147 -47.82 -8.75 34.98
C PHE A 147 -48.96 -8.43 34.01
N VAL A 148 -48.93 -7.26 33.36
CA VAL A 148 -49.94 -6.83 32.39
C VAL A 148 -50.07 -7.85 31.25
N HIS A 149 -48.95 -8.40 30.76
CA HIS A 149 -48.98 -9.45 29.74
C HIS A 149 -49.71 -10.72 30.20
N ASN A 150 -49.43 -11.20 31.42
CA ASN A 150 -50.06 -12.42 31.95
C ASN A 150 -51.58 -12.24 32.10
N TYR A 151 -52.03 -11.09 32.62
CA TYR A 151 -53.46 -10.80 32.71
C TYR A 151 -54.11 -10.60 31.35
N LEU A 152 -53.41 -10.00 30.38
CA LEU A 152 -53.88 -9.89 29.01
C LEU A 152 -54.05 -11.26 28.36
N LEU A 153 -53.08 -12.16 28.55
CA LEU A 153 -53.17 -13.55 28.09
C LEU A 153 -54.35 -14.28 28.74
N GLN A 154 -54.61 -14.08 30.04
CA GLN A 154 -55.78 -14.68 30.70
C GLN A 154 -57.10 -14.14 30.17
N LEU A 155 -57.18 -12.84 29.86
CA LEU A 155 -58.36 -12.23 29.23
C LEU A 155 -58.57 -12.72 27.79
N GLU A 156 -57.49 -12.88 27.02
CA GLU A 156 -57.54 -13.45 25.67
C GLU A 156 -57.93 -14.93 25.71
N LEU A 157 -57.42 -15.72 26.66
CA LEU A 157 -57.83 -17.10 26.88
C LEU A 157 -59.31 -17.19 27.28
N SER A 158 -59.79 -16.28 28.14
CA SER A 158 -61.22 -16.21 28.45
C SER A 158 -62.04 -15.88 27.21
N ARG A 159 -61.64 -14.91 26.39
CA ARG A 159 -62.29 -14.58 25.11
C ARG A 159 -62.32 -15.81 24.21
N ASP A 160 -61.19 -16.48 24.03
CA ASP A 160 -61.05 -17.60 23.11
C ASP A 160 -61.87 -18.81 23.55
N ASN A 161 -61.93 -19.09 24.87
CA ASN A 161 -62.81 -20.11 25.45
C ASN A 161 -64.30 -19.75 25.27
N THR A 162 -64.70 -18.51 25.59
CA THR A 162 -66.08 -18.05 25.40
C THR A 162 -66.47 -18.08 23.92
N MET A 163 -65.56 -17.73 23.01
CA MET A 163 -65.80 -17.81 21.56
C MET A 163 -65.85 -19.26 21.07
N GLN A 164 -65.04 -20.16 21.61
CA GLN A 164 -65.07 -21.59 21.29
C GLN A 164 -66.37 -22.26 21.75
N GLU A 165 -66.88 -21.87 22.92
CA GLU A 165 -68.19 -22.31 23.45
C GLU A 165 -69.35 -21.69 22.67
N ALA A 166 -69.25 -20.41 22.28
CA ALA A 166 -70.28 -19.71 21.50
C ALA A 166 -70.36 -20.14 20.02
N CYS A 167 -69.46 -20.99 19.53
CA CYS A 167 -69.51 -21.48 18.14
C CYS A 167 -70.70 -22.39 17.83
N THR A 168 -71.40 -22.86 18.85
CA THR A 168 -72.66 -23.58 18.72
C THR A 168 -73.90 -22.68 18.78
N ALA A 169 -73.74 -21.36 19.00
CA ALA A 169 -74.82 -20.38 19.16
C ALA A 169 -75.12 -19.59 17.85
N SER A 170 -76.18 -18.78 17.86
CA SER A 170 -76.64 -18.00 16.69
C SER A 170 -75.69 -16.85 16.31
N GLN A 171 -75.66 -16.49 15.02
CA GLN A 171 -74.76 -15.47 14.46
C GLN A 171 -74.90 -14.08 15.09
N ASP A 172 -76.10 -13.72 15.55
CA ASP A 172 -76.35 -12.44 16.23
C ASP A 172 -75.67 -12.37 17.61
N ILE A 173 -75.65 -13.49 18.34
CA ILE A 173 -74.97 -13.60 19.63
C ILE A 173 -73.45 -13.51 19.45
N ILE A 174 -72.91 -14.09 18.38
CA ILE A 174 -71.48 -14.00 18.04
C ILE A 174 -71.09 -12.54 17.73
N ASN A 175 -71.96 -11.79 17.04
CA ASN A 175 -71.71 -10.37 16.74
C ASN A 175 -71.80 -9.48 17.99
N ILE A 176 -72.72 -9.77 18.91
CA ILE A 176 -72.83 -9.08 20.21
C ILE A 176 -71.64 -9.41 21.11
N LEU A 177 -71.18 -10.66 21.16
CA LEU A 177 -69.97 -11.04 21.90
C LEU A 177 -68.73 -10.34 21.34
N ARG A 178 -68.59 -10.28 20.01
CA ARG A 178 -67.51 -9.53 19.36
C ARG A 178 -67.53 -8.05 19.77
N SER A 179 -68.69 -7.41 19.85
CA SER A 179 -68.77 -6.00 20.24
C SER A 179 -68.30 -5.74 21.68
N TYR A 180 -68.52 -6.69 22.60
CA TYR A 180 -68.01 -6.61 23.97
C TYR A 180 -66.48 -6.73 24.08
N PHE A 181 -65.85 -7.51 23.19
CA PHE A 181 -64.39 -7.72 23.17
C PHE A 181 -63.60 -6.68 22.35
N ILE A 182 -64.25 -5.77 21.61
CA ILE A 182 -63.56 -4.70 20.86
C ILE A 182 -62.61 -3.89 21.76
N ARG A 183 -62.98 -3.63 23.01
CA ARG A 183 -62.14 -2.88 23.97
C ARG A 183 -60.89 -3.66 24.36
N LEU A 184 -61.00 -4.98 24.48
CA LEU A 184 -59.86 -5.87 24.76
C LEU A 184 -58.90 -5.91 23.57
N ASP A 185 -59.42 -5.97 22.34
CA ASP A 185 -58.59 -5.95 21.13
C ASP A 185 -57.86 -4.60 20.96
N LYS A 186 -58.52 -3.49 21.27
CA LYS A 186 -57.88 -2.16 21.31
C LYS A 186 -56.76 -2.10 22.34
N PHE A 187 -56.97 -2.67 23.52
CA PHE A 187 -55.96 -2.74 24.57
C PHE A 187 -54.78 -3.65 24.19
N SER A 188 -55.04 -4.80 23.57
CA SER A 188 -54.01 -5.71 23.02
C SER A 188 -53.15 -5.03 21.96
N ASN A 189 -53.76 -4.24 21.07
CA ASN A 189 -53.02 -3.42 20.11
C ASN A 189 -52.19 -2.32 20.78
N TYR A 190 -52.74 -1.66 21.81
CA TYR A 190 -52.01 -0.64 22.57
C TYR A 190 -50.78 -1.22 23.28
N PHE A 191 -50.94 -2.37 23.95
CA PHE A 191 -49.84 -3.09 24.59
C PHE A 191 -48.79 -3.55 23.58
N THR A 192 -49.23 -4.09 22.43
CA THR A 192 -48.33 -4.51 21.34
C THR A 192 -47.51 -3.33 20.80
N ASN A 193 -48.13 -2.17 20.61
CA ASN A 193 -47.43 -0.94 20.19
C ASN A 193 -46.43 -0.46 21.24
N TYR A 194 -46.78 -0.53 22.52
CA TYR A 194 -45.86 -0.20 23.61
C TYR A 194 -44.64 -1.13 23.63
N LEU A 195 -44.85 -2.44 23.46
CA LEU A 195 -43.77 -3.43 23.37
C LEU A 195 -42.83 -3.16 22.19
N TRP A 196 -43.37 -2.76 21.03
CA TRP A 196 -42.56 -2.37 19.88
C TRP A 196 -41.81 -1.06 20.08
N ASN A 197 -42.38 -0.08 20.79
CA ASN A 197 -41.67 1.14 21.15
C ASN A 197 -40.52 0.84 22.12
N LEU A 198 -40.72 -0.04 23.11
CA LEU A 198 -39.63 -0.51 23.97
C LEU A 198 -38.54 -1.24 23.18
N SER A 199 -38.93 -2.05 22.20
CA SER A 199 -37.98 -2.75 21.32
C SER A 199 -37.13 -1.79 20.48
N LYS A 200 -37.65 -0.60 20.13
CA LYS A 200 -36.87 0.45 19.44
C LYS A 200 -35.90 1.19 20.35
N ILE A 201 -36.20 1.27 21.66
CA ILE A 201 -35.38 2.00 22.64
C ILE A 201 -34.38 1.05 23.34
N LEU A 202 -34.20 -0.18 22.84
CA LEU A 202 -33.31 -1.19 23.43
C LEU A 202 -31.86 -0.70 23.62
N MET A 203 -31.32 0.01 22.61
CA MET A 203 -29.93 0.50 22.62
C MET A 203 -29.70 1.61 23.67
N PRO A 204 -30.53 2.68 23.74
CA PRO A 204 -30.48 3.64 24.84
C PRO A 204 -30.67 3.03 26.24
N LEU A 205 -31.55 2.02 26.37
CA LEU A 205 -31.78 1.33 27.65
C LEU A 205 -30.57 0.51 28.10
N ALA A 206 -29.83 -0.07 27.16
CA ALA A 206 -28.57 -0.74 27.43
C ALA A 206 -27.46 0.23 27.87
N LYS A 207 -27.41 1.44 27.32
CA LYS A 207 -26.46 2.49 27.77
C LYS A 207 -26.68 2.95 29.21
N ASN A 208 -27.91 2.84 29.73
CA ASN A 208 -28.27 3.26 31.09
C ASN A 208 -28.10 2.16 32.15
N GLY A 209 -27.59 0.96 31.80
CA GLY A 209 -27.40 -0.16 32.74
C GLY A 209 -28.69 -0.79 33.29
N GLN A 210 -29.85 -0.42 32.72
CA GLN A 210 -31.18 -0.91 33.10
C GLN A 210 -31.70 -1.98 32.12
N ALA A 211 -30.86 -2.39 31.16
CA ALA A 211 -31.19 -3.30 30.09
C ALA A 211 -31.62 -4.67 30.59
N SER A 212 -30.89 -5.27 31.53
CA SER A 212 -31.03 -6.70 31.84
C SER A 212 -32.46 -7.12 32.19
N THR A 213 -33.16 -6.36 33.04
CA THR A 213 -34.54 -6.67 33.47
C THR A 213 -35.56 -6.44 32.36
N VAL A 214 -35.50 -5.31 31.66
CA VAL A 214 -36.47 -4.94 30.60
C VAL A 214 -36.32 -5.87 29.40
N ILE A 215 -35.07 -6.14 29.02
CA ILE A 215 -34.72 -7.03 27.92
C ILE A 215 -35.13 -8.47 28.25
N SER A 216 -34.86 -8.95 29.47
CA SER A 216 -35.29 -10.27 29.92
C SER A 216 -36.81 -10.43 29.91
N SER A 217 -37.53 -9.38 30.31
CA SER A 217 -39.00 -9.40 30.31
C SER A 217 -39.59 -9.43 28.90
N ILE A 218 -39.02 -8.67 27.96
CA ILE A 218 -39.40 -8.72 26.54
C ILE A 218 -39.12 -10.11 25.96
N ALA A 219 -37.94 -10.67 26.20
CA ALA A 219 -37.58 -12.01 25.74
C ALA A 219 -38.57 -13.07 26.25
N LYS A 220 -38.89 -13.01 27.54
CA LYS A 220 -39.83 -13.94 28.19
C LYS A 220 -41.26 -13.80 27.65
N ILE A 221 -41.72 -12.58 27.37
CA ILE A 221 -43.03 -12.35 26.74
C ILE A 221 -43.08 -12.99 25.34
N ILE A 222 -42.02 -12.80 24.53
CA ILE A 222 -41.94 -13.38 23.19
C ILE A 222 -41.97 -14.92 23.27
N GLU A 223 -41.22 -15.53 24.19
CA GLU A 223 -41.22 -16.99 24.36
C GLU A 223 -42.59 -17.54 24.79
N ILE A 224 -43.28 -16.84 25.72
CA ILE A 224 -44.61 -17.25 26.18
C ILE A 224 -45.63 -17.20 25.04
N GLU A 225 -45.62 -16.12 24.24
CA GLU A 225 -46.54 -15.98 23.10
C GLU A 225 -46.23 -16.95 21.97
N GLU A 226 -44.95 -17.22 21.67
CA GLU A 226 -44.54 -18.23 20.67
C GLU A 226 -44.95 -19.64 21.10
N ALA A 227 -44.71 -20.01 22.37
CA ALA A 227 -45.12 -21.32 22.89
C ALA A 227 -46.64 -21.49 22.85
N ALA A 228 -47.40 -20.41 23.07
CA ALA A 228 -48.84 -20.43 22.92
C ALA A 228 -49.26 -20.51 21.43
N ASP A 229 -48.57 -19.84 20.50
CA ASP A 229 -48.83 -19.89 19.06
C ASP A 229 -48.58 -21.31 18.52
N GLU A 230 -47.47 -21.95 18.92
CA GLU A 230 -47.17 -23.34 18.56
C GLU A 230 -48.25 -24.31 19.07
N ARG A 231 -48.74 -24.14 20.30
CA ARG A 231 -49.83 -24.96 20.84
C ARG A 231 -51.11 -24.79 20.03
N ALA A 232 -51.47 -23.56 19.64
CA ALA A 232 -52.65 -23.29 18.83
C ALA A 232 -52.54 -23.89 17.41
N ILE A 233 -51.34 -23.81 16.79
CA ILE A 233 -51.06 -24.43 15.49
C ILE A 233 -51.20 -25.96 15.58
N ASN A 234 -50.64 -26.58 16.62
CA ASN A 234 -50.71 -28.02 16.83
C ASN A 234 -52.15 -28.50 17.10
N GLN A 235 -52.94 -27.74 17.88
CA GLN A 235 -54.36 -28.04 18.10
C GLN A 235 -55.17 -27.96 16.81
N ASN A 236 -54.92 -26.95 15.97
CA ASN A 236 -55.55 -26.82 14.65
C ASN A 236 -55.20 -27.96 13.67
N GLN A 237 -54.08 -28.66 13.90
CA GLN A 237 -53.63 -29.78 13.06
C GLN A 237 -54.13 -31.15 13.56
N LEU A 238 -54.28 -31.32 14.88
CA LEU A 238 -54.63 -32.60 15.52
C LEU A 238 -56.15 -32.81 15.67
N ASP A 239 -56.91 -31.75 15.98
CA ASP A 239 -58.36 -31.82 16.18
C ASP A 239 -59.12 -31.06 15.07
N SER A 240 -60.26 -31.60 14.63
CA SER A 240 -61.17 -30.91 13.70
C SER A 240 -61.89 -29.69 14.32
N LYS A 241 -61.60 -29.36 15.59
CA LYS A 241 -62.02 -28.13 16.26
C LYS A 241 -60.97 -27.04 16.02
N LYS A 242 -61.35 -25.98 15.30
CA LYS A 242 -60.51 -24.79 15.12
C LYS A 242 -60.28 -24.09 16.46
N SER A 243 -59.02 -23.84 16.80
CA SER A 243 -58.62 -22.87 17.81
C SER A 243 -58.97 -21.47 17.31
N PHE A 244 -59.57 -20.64 18.19
CA PHE A 244 -59.97 -19.27 17.89
C PHE A 244 -58.85 -18.24 18.10
N ARG A 245 -57.68 -18.67 18.59
CA ARG A 245 -56.53 -17.78 18.78
C ARG A 245 -55.95 -17.34 17.44
N VAL A 246 -55.76 -16.03 17.29
CA VAL A 246 -55.05 -15.44 16.15
C VAL A 246 -53.55 -15.61 16.36
N ILE A 247 -52.84 -16.22 15.40
CA ILE A 247 -51.37 -16.38 15.45
C ILE A 247 -50.74 -14.99 15.30
N LYS A 248 -49.92 -14.57 16.28
CA LYS A 248 -49.37 -13.21 16.35
C LYS A 248 -47.92 -13.10 15.89
N SER A 249 -47.15 -14.19 15.89
CA SER A 249 -45.77 -14.25 15.36
C SER A 249 -44.83 -13.17 15.91
N TYR A 250 -44.83 -12.97 17.24
CA TYR A 250 -44.11 -11.88 17.91
C TYR A 250 -42.60 -11.86 17.65
N ARG A 251 -41.94 -13.00 17.44
CA ARG A 251 -40.51 -13.05 17.14
C ARG A 251 -40.14 -12.40 15.81
N ILE A 252 -40.92 -12.64 14.76
CA ILE A 252 -40.64 -12.03 13.44
C ILE A 252 -40.83 -10.52 13.52
N ASN A 253 -41.90 -10.08 14.20
CA ASN A 253 -42.16 -8.66 14.41
C ASN A 253 -41.10 -8.00 15.27
N PHE A 254 -40.58 -8.69 16.29
CA PHE A 254 -39.48 -8.21 17.12
C PHE A 254 -38.22 -7.98 16.29
N PHE A 255 -37.75 -8.99 15.53
CA PHE A 255 -36.58 -8.82 14.66
C PHE A 255 -36.79 -7.73 13.59
N TYR A 256 -38.00 -7.62 13.05
CA TYR A 256 -38.35 -6.55 12.11
C TYR A 256 -38.25 -5.15 12.75
N GLN A 257 -38.72 -4.99 13.99
CA GLN A 257 -38.61 -3.69 14.67
C GLN A 257 -37.19 -3.35 15.11
N LEU A 258 -36.39 -4.36 15.46
CA LEU A 258 -34.96 -4.15 15.69
C LEU A 258 -34.25 -3.67 14.42
N ASP A 259 -34.49 -4.32 13.28
CA ASP A 259 -33.90 -3.92 11.99
C ASP A 259 -34.29 -2.48 11.63
N ASN A 260 -35.58 -2.13 11.74
CA ASN A 260 -36.07 -0.77 11.52
C ASN A 260 -35.43 0.25 12.47
N SER A 261 -35.20 -0.13 13.73
CA SER A 261 -34.56 0.74 14.71
C SER A 261 -33.12 1.04 14.33
N ILE A 262 -32.37 0.02 13.89
CA ILE A 262 -31.00 0.17 13.42
C ILE A 262 -30.98 1.05 12.16
N ILE A 263 -31.85 0.79 11.19
CA ILE A 263 -31.96 1.60 9.97
C ILE A 263 -32.26 3.07 10.30
N ASN A 264 -33.18 3.33 11.23
CA ASN A 264 -33.52 4.70 11.64
C ASN A 264 -32.36 5.40 12.35
N LEU A 265 -31.62 4.70 13.22
CA LEU A 265 -30.43 5.25 13.88
C LEU A 265 -29.37 5.66 12.85
N PHE A 266 -29.08 4.79 11.88
CA PHE A 266 -28.19 5.12 10.78
C PHE A 266 -28.72 6.32 9.98
N ASN A 267 -30.00 6.33 9.60
CA ASN A 267 -30.61 7.43 8.84
C ASN A 267 -30.60 8.79 9.58
N GLU A 268 -30.82 8.82 10.89
CA GLU A 268 -30.72 10.05 11.69
C GLU A 268 -29.29 10.56 11.75
N LYS A 269 -28.32 9.65 11.95
CA LYS A 269 -26.90 9.99 11.90
C LYS A 269 -26.50 10.48 10.50
N PHE A 270 -27.02 9.89 9.43
CA PHE A 270 -26.77 10.35 8.07
C PHE A 270 -27.35 11.74 7.77
N LYS A 271 -28.57 12.05 8.26
CA LYS A 271 -29.21 13.36 8.02
C LYS A 271 -28.54 14.51 8.76
N ASN A 272 -27.90 14.23 9.90
CA ASN A 272 -27.30 15.27 10.74
C ASN A 272 -25.92 15.75 10.26
N HIS A 273 -25.34 15.13 9.21
CA HIS A 273 -23.99 15.45 8.75
C HIS A 273 -23.98 15.88 7.28
N GLY A 274 -23.47 17.09 7.03
CA GLY A 274 -23.46 17.74 5.72
C GLY A 274 -22.28 17.32 4.86
N ASN A 275 -22.56 17.10 3.56
CA ASN A 275 -21.73 17.19 2.35
C ASN A 275 -20.26 16.68 2.30
N SER A 276 -19.62 16.23 3.38
CA SER A 276 -18.23 15.76 3.37
C SER A 276 -18.15 14.25 3.60
N LEU A 277 -17.56 13.53 2.65
CA LEU A 277 -17.42 12.07 2.66
C LEU A 277 -16.51 11.57 3.81
N LEU A 278 -15.52 12.37 4.20
CA LEU A 278 -14.58 12.07 5.30
C LEU A 278 -15.26 12.06 6.67
N GLN A 279 -16.09 13.07 6.96
CA GLN A 279 -16.82 13.13 8.23
C GLN A 279 -17.83 11.99 8.37
N LEU A 280 -18.41 11.56 7.26
CA LEU A 280 -19.34 10.45 7.24
C LEU A 280 -18.63 9.12 7.58
N LEU A 281 -17.37 8.96 7.18
CA LEU A 281 -16.54 7.81 7.54
C LEU A 281 -16.11 7.83 9.02
N ASP A 282 -15.60 8.95 9.54
CA ASP A 282 -15.19 9.05 10.95
C ASP A 282 -16.37 8.84 11.91
N ASN A 283 -17.57 9.26 11.50
CA ASN A 283 -18.77 9.01 12.28
C ASN A 283 -19.18 7.53 12.30
N LEU A 284 -18.73 6.67 11.38
CA LEU A 284 -19.05 5.24 11.45
C LEU A 284 -18.37 4.53 12.64
N ASP A 285 -17.43 5.19 13.33
CA ASP A 285 -16.74 4.60 14.48
C ASP A 285 -17.69 4.28 15.65
N PHE A 286 -18.87 4.92 15.73
CA PHE A 286 -19.87 4.57 16.76
C PHE A 286 -20.32 3.10 16.68
N VAL A 287 -20.20 2.48 15.50
CA VAL A 287 -20.56 1.07 15.28
C VAL A 287 -19.74 0.16 16.18
N PHE A 288 -18.48 0.50 16.45
CA PHE A 288 -17.60 -0.28 17.32
C PHE A 288 -18.09 -0.27 18.76
N ASP A 289 -18.42 0.90 19.30
CA ASP A 289 -18.92 1.06 20.66
C ASP A 289 -20.28 0.38 20.85
N ASP A 290 -21.19 0.56 19.89
CA ASP A 290 -22.53 -0.03 19.94
C ASP A 290 -22.47 -1.57 19.87
N LEU A 291 -21.57 -2.16 19.08
CA LEU A 291 -21.41 -3.62 18.99
C LEU A 291 -20.77 -4.22 20.25
N ILE A 292 -19.83 -3.51 20.90
CA ILE A 292 -19.30 -3.93 22.21
C ILE A 292 -20.41 -3.96 23.23
N LEU A 293 -21.22 -2.90 23.29
CA LEU A 293 -22.35 -2.80 24.21
C LEU A 293 -23.40 -3.91 23.97
N VAL A 294 -23.68 -4.26 22.71
CA VAL A 294 -24.55 -5.40 22.39
C VAL A 294 -23.97 -6.71 22.92
N LYS A 295 -22.66 -6.93 22.75
CA LYS A 295 -21.98 -8.14 23.23
C LYS A 295 -21.99 -8.25 24.75
N ASP A 296 -21.72 -7.15 25.46
CA ASP A 296 -21.52 -7.17 26.90
C ASP A 296 -22.85 -7.10 27.68
N GLU A 297 -23.83 -6.31 27.22
CA GLU A 297 -25.07 -6.05 27.98
C GLU A 297 -26.31 -6.78 27.41
N ILE A 298 -26.36 -7.06 26.10
CA ILE A 298 -27.57 -7.57 25.45
C ILE A 298 -27.50 -9.07 25.21
N ASP A 299 -26.40 -9.59 24.64
CA ASP A 299 -26.24 -11.02 24.33
C ASP A 299 -26.40 -11.95 25.54
N PRO A 300 -25.87 -11.63 26.75
CA PRO A 300 -26.00 -12.52 27.92
C PRO A 300 -27.43 -12.66 28.44
N VAL A 301 -28.31 -11.71 28.12
CA VAL A 301 -29.69 -11.64 28.65
C VAL A 301 -30.64 -12.51 27.82
N PHE A 302 -30.28 -12.82 26.58
CA PHE A 302 -31.11 -13.63 25.69
C PHE A 302 -30.72 -15.11 25.67
N PRO A 303 -31.69 -16.01 25.45
CA PRO A 303 -31.39 -17.42 25.23
C PRO A 303 -30.51 -17.60 23.98
N SER A 304 -29.53 -18.50 24.04
CA SER A 304 -28.57 -18.74 22.94
C SER A 304 -29.23 -19.13 21.60
N ASN A 305 -30.49 -19.57 21.61
CA ASN A 305 -31.26 -19.89 20.40
C ASN A 305 -31.59 -18.67 19.54
N TYR A 306 -31.54 -17.45 20.10
CA TYR A 306 -31.86 -16.22 19.37
C TYR A 306 -30.69 -15.68 18.54
N ASN A 307 -29.43 -16.04 18.88
CA ASN A 307 -28.21 -15.57 18.19
C ASN A 307 -28.21 -14.05 17.94
N ILE A 308 -28.50 -13.26 18.98
CA ILE A 308 -28.75 -11.82 18.85
C ILE A 308 -27.51 -11.07 18.43
N LEU A 309 -26.34 -11.40 18.98
CA LEU A 309 -25.08 -10.82 18.54
C LEU A 309 -24.88 -10.99 17.02
N THR A 310 -25.12 -12.19 16.49
CA THR A 310 -25.03 -12.46 15.04
C THR A 310 -26.01 -11.61 14.23
N PHE A 311 -27.25 -11.43 14.71
CA PHE A 311 -28.23 -10.59 14.04
C PHE A 311 -27.80 -9.12 13.99
N TYR A 312 -27.34 -8.57 15.13
CA TYR A 312 -26.86 -7.20 15.21
C TYR A 312 -25.64 -6.98 14.32
N VAL A 313 -24.64 -7.85 14.37
CA VAL A 313 -23.44 -7.76 13.50
C VAL A 313 -23.85 -7.70 12.03
N LEU A 314 -24.73 -8.60 11.57
CA LEU A 314 -25.18 -8.61 10.17
C LEU A 314 -26.02 -7.38 9.79
N ALA A 315 -26.88 -6.90 10.69
CA ALA A 315 -27.70 -5.72 10.43
C ALA A 315 -26.85 -4.45 10.34
N TYR A 316 -25.89 -4.27 11.25
CA TYR A 316 -24.92 -3.17 11.20
C TYR A 316 -24.05 -3.27 9.94
N HIS A 317 -23.53 -4.46 9.63
CA HIS A 317 -22.72 -4.71 8.44
C HIS A 317 -23.43 -4.31 7.14
N ARG A 318 -24.72 -4.64 6.99
CA ARG A 318 -25.52 -4.25 5.82
C ARG A 318 -25.69 -2.74 5.68
N ASN A 319 -25.84 -2.01 6.79
CA ASN A 319 -25.98 -0.56 6.75
C ASN A 319 -24.63 0.14 6.52
N VAL A 320 -23.55 -0.39 7.09
CA VAL A 320 -22.17 0.02 6.77
C VAL A 320 -21.86 -0.22 5.29
N TYR A 321 -22.24 -1.37 4.72
CA TYR A 321 -22.08 -1.63 3.29
C TYR A 321 -22.77 -0.58 2.43
N LYS A 322 -24.05 -0.27 2.71
CA LYS A 322 -24.79 0.78 1.98
C LYS A 322 -24.13 2.15 2.09
N CYS A 323 -23.58 2.45 3.26
CA CYS A 323 -22.83 3.67 3.51
C CYS A 323 -21.59 3.76 2.62
N ILE A 324 -20.76 2.72 2.62
CA ILE A 324 -19.55 2.63 1.79
C ILE A 324 -19.90 2.68 0.30
N GLU A 325 -20.96 1.99 -0.12
CA GLU A 325 -21.44 2.03 -1.50
C GLU A 325 -21.85 3.45 -1.92
N SER A 326 -22.49 4.20 -1.02
CA SER A 326 -22.81 5.62 -1.26
C SER A 326 -21.56 6.49 -1.35
N ILE A 327 -20.50 6.22 -0.56
CA ILE A 327 -19.23 6.96 -0.67
C ILE A 327 -18.58 6.68 -2.03
N LEU A 328 -18.54 5.41 -2.44
CA LEU A 328 -17.92 4.98 -3.70
C LEU A 328 -18.66 5.50 -4.94
N GLN A 329 -19.97 5.72 -4.88
CA GLN A 329 -20.75 6.27 -5.99
C GLN A 329 -20.55 7.78 -6.20
N ASN A 330 -20.01 8.49 -5.22
CA ASN A 330 -19.85 9.95 -5.25
C ASN A 330 -18.43 10.39 -5.66
N ASP A 331 -17.65 9.51 -6.31
CA ASP A 331 -16.25 9.74 -6.72
C ASP A 331 -15.39 10.36 -5.60
N PRO A 332 -15.02 9.57 -4.57
CA PRO A 332 -14.32 10.08 -3.40
C PRO A 332 -12.95 10.65 -3.76
N ASP A 333 -12.54 11.71 -3.05
CA ASP A 333 -11.21 12.29 -3.15
C ASP A 333 -10.12 11.33 -2.64
N THR A 334 -8.87 11.62 -3.03
CA THR A 334 -7.68 10.81 -2.71
C THR A 334 -7.55 10.48 -1.23
N GLU A 335 -7.81 11.47 -0.36
CA GLU A 335 -7.69 11.30 1.09
C GLU A 335 -8.82 10.42 1.63
N THR A 336 -10.05 10.61 1.12
CA THR A 336 -11.20 9.76 1.44
C THR A 336 -11.00 8.31 1.00
N ILE A 337 -10.44 8.04 -0.19
CA ILE A 337 -10.19 6.65 -0.66
C ILE A 337 -9.26 5.92 0.30
N LEU A 338 -8.17 6.55 0.69
CA LEU A 338 -7.18 5.94 1.57
C LEU A 338 -7.70 5.75 2.99
N ARG A 339 -8.42 6.74 3.51
CA ARG A 339 -9.09 6.64 4.82
C ARG A 339 -10.11 5.51 4.79
N LEU A 340 -10.87 5.36 3.72
CA LEU A 340 -11.85 4.29 3.53
C LEU A 340 -11.20 2.91 3.55
N ILE A 341 -10.11 2.71 2.80
CA ILE A 341 -9.36 1.44 2.80
C ILE A 341 -8.84 1.12 4.22
N GLY A 342 -8.27 2.11 4.90
CA GLY A 342 -7.80 1.95 6.29
C GLY A 342 -8.93 1.59 7.25
N TRP A 343 -10.09 2.25 7.12
CA TRP A 343 -11.27 2.02 7.96
C TRP A 343 -11.84 0.62 7.78
N VAL A 344 -12.00 0.16 6.53
CA VAL A 344 -12.50 -1.20 6.23
C VAL A 344 -11.61 -2.27 6.86
N ARG A 345 -10.29 -2.09 6.81
CA ARG A 345 -9.34 -3.00 7.46
C ARG A 345 -9.45 -2.98 8.98
N HIS A 346 -9.57 -1.79 9.55
CA HIS A 346 -9.79 -1.65 10.99
C HIS A 346 -11.08 -2.35 11.42
N TYR A 347 -12.15 -2.20 10.65
CA TYR A 347 -13.44 -2.84 10.90
C TYR A 347 -13.32 -4.37 10.93
N TYR A 348 -12.73 -5.00 9.91
CA TYR A 348 -12.58 -6.46 9.91
C TYR A 348 -11.66 -6.97 11.03
N THR A 349 -10.57 -6.24 11.33
CA THR A 349 -9.66 -6.57 12.44
C THR A 349 -10.38 -6.48 13.80
N PHE A 350 -11.22 -5.46 13.97
CA PHE A 350 -12.04 -5.27 15.16
C PHE A 350 -13.05 -6.40 15.32
N MET A 351 -13.74 -6.77 14.24
CA MET A 351 -14.72 -7.87 14.23
C MET A 351 -14.09 -9.22 14.62
N GLU A 352 -12.90 -9.50 14.10
CA GLU A 352 -12.17 -10.73 14.39
C GLU A 352 -11.68 -10.76 15.85
N LYS A 353 -11.01 -9.69 16.31
CA LYS A 353 -10.40 -9.65 17.64
C LYS A 353 -11.41 -9.53 18.78
N ASN A 354 -12.42 -8.68 18.61
CA ASN A 354 -13.33 -8.34 19.70
C ASN A 354 -14.60 -9.18 19.71
N LEU A 355 -15.12 -9.57 18.53
CA LEU A 355 -16.39 -10.29 18.42
C LEU A 355 -16.21 -11.75 17.95
N TYR A 356 -15.00 -12.19 17.59
CA TYR A 356 -14.71 -13.52 17.04
C TYR A 356 -15.51 -13.86 15.77
N PHE A 357 -15.89 -12.85 15.00
CA PHE A 357 -16.55 -13.01 13.70
C PHE A 357 -15.53 -12.93 12.57
N TYR A 358 -15.47 -13.98 11.75
CA TYR A 358 -14.61 -14.04 10.56
C TYR A 358 -15.31 -13.46 9.34
N GLU A 359 -14.53 -12.90 8.42
CA GLU A 359 -14.99 -12.26 7.17
C GLU A 359 -15.95 -13.15 6.36
N ASP A 360 -15.70 -14.47 6.31
CA ASP A 360 -16.54 -15.47 5.62
C ASP A 360 -18.00 -15.53 6.08
N LEU A 361 -18.32 -15.00 7.26
CA LEU A 361 -19.66 -15.01 7.83
C LEU A 361 -20.44 -13.71 7.55
N MET A 362 -19.79 -12.70 6.95
CA MET A 362 -20.33 -11.36 6.73
C MET A 362 -20.55 -11.09 5.23
N GLU A 363 -21.74 -11.41 4.73
CA GLU A 363 -22.15 -11.11 3.35
C GLU A 363 -23.08 -9.89 3.31
N PRO A 364 -22.87 -8.89 2.42
CA PRO A 364 -21.84 -8.78 1.36
C PRO A 364 -20.51 -8.19 1.83
N ASN A 365 -19.38 -8.49 1.16
CA ASN A 365 -18.08 -7.90 1.51
C ASN A 365 -18.11 -6.38 1.32
N LEU A 366 -17.58 -5.61 2.27
CA LEU A 366 -17.67 -4.14 2.28
C LEU A 366 -17.14 -3.49 0.99
N LEU A 367 -16.10 -4.08 0.39
CA LEU A 367 -15.48 -3.59 -0.84
C LEU A 367 -15.78 -4.47 -2.08
N ASN A 368 -16.53 -5.58 -1.97
CA ASN A 368 -16.86 -6.49 -3.09
C ASN A 368 -15.66 -6.84 -4.03
N GLY A 369 -14.45 -6.97 -3.50
CA GLY A 369 -13.25 -7.24 -4.31
C GLY A 369 -12.71 -6.04 -5.11
N LYS A 370 -13.26 -4.83 -4.94
CA LYS A 370 -12.78 -3.58 -5.55
C LYS A 370 -11.59 -2.95 -4.82
N GLU A 371 -11.08 -3.56 -3.74
CA GLU A 371 -9.94 -3.00 -2.99
C GLU A 371 -8.71 -2.81 -3.90
N GLN A 372 -8.40 -3.79 -4.77
CA GLN A 372 -7.30 -3.64 -5.73
C GLN A 372 -7.59 -2.55 -6.77
N SER A 373 -8.81 -2.47 -7.29
CA SER A 373 -9.20 -1.41 -8.24
C SER A 373 -9.04 -0.02 -7.63
N LEU A 374 -9.46 0.18 -6.38
CA LEU A 374 -9.32 1.47 -5.68
C LEU A 374 -7.86 1.81 -5.37
N ILE A 375 -7.04 0.79 -5.09
CA ILE A 375 -5.59 0.95 -4.95
C ILE A 375 -4.97 1.36 -6.29
N ASP A 376 -5.36 0.72 -7.39
CA ASP A 376 -4.86 1.02 -8.73
C ASP A 376 -5.28 2.44 -9.16
N ASP A 377 -6.54 2.82 -8.94
CA ASP A 377 -7.06 4.18 -9.22
C ASP A 377 -6.31 5.23 -8.39
N TYR A 378 -6.00 4.92 -7.13
CA TYR A 378 -5.18 5.78 -6.28
C TYR A 378 -3.74 5.88 -6.80
N LEU A 379 -3.11 4.77 -7.19
CA LEU A 379 -1.76 4.78 -7.77
C LEU A 379 -1.72 5.58 -9.08
N ASP A 380 -2.73 5.47 -9.92
CA ASP A 380 -2.88 6.29 -11.13
C ASP A 380 -2.99 7.78 -10.82
N LEU A 381 -3.73 8.13 -9.77
CA LEU A 381 -3.84 9.52 -9.34
C LEU A 381 -2.53 10.06 -8.77
N VAL A 382 -1.81 9.25 -7.98
CA VAL A 382 -0.47 9.57 -7.47
C VAL A 382 0.51 9.76 -8.63
N ARG A 383 0.50 8.85 -9.62
CA ARG A 383 1.31 8.97 -10.85
C ARG A 383 1.00 10.26 -11.61
N SER A 384 -0.28 10.59 -11.79
CA SER A 384 -0.72 11.81 -12.47
C SER A 384 -0.23 13.07 -11.74
N LYS A 385 -0.34 13.09 -10.41
CA LYS A 385 0.16 14.19 -9.57
C LYS A 385 1.67 14.33 -9.62
N PHE A 386 2.40 13.22 -9.58
CA PHE A 386 3.85 13.24 -9.74
C PHE A 386 4.27 13.73 -11.13
N LEU A 387 3.55 13.38 -12.19
CA LEU A 387 3.84 13.86 -13.53
C LEU A 387 3.63 15.38 -13.66
N GLU A 388 2.54 15.89 -13.08
CA GLU A 388 2.25 17.33 -12.99
C GLU A 388 3.37 18.08 -12.26
N TRP A 389 3.76 17.60 -11.08
CA TRP A 389 4.83 18.20 -10.28
C TRP A 389 6.19 18.10 -10.95
N LYS A 390 6.52 16.94 -11.51
CA LYS A 390 7.75 16.72 -12.27
C LYS A 390 7.87 17.74 -13.39
N THR A 391 6.81 17.92 -14.18
CA THR A 391 6.80 18.86 -15.30
C THR A 391 7.04 20.28 -14.81
N ASN A 392 6.25 20.75 -13.83
CA ASN A 392 6.35 22.12 -13.34
C ASN A 392 7.68 22.42 -12.62
N LEU A 393 8.14 21.49 -11.78
CA LEU A 393 9.36 21.65 -10.98
C LEU A 393 10.61 21.56 -11.85
N ILE A 394 10.71 20.51 -12.68
CA ILE A 394 11.87 20.32 -13.56
C ILE A 394 11.92 21.42 -14.61
N GLU A 395 10.81 21.85 -15.20
CA GLU A 395 10.86 22.96 -16.16
C GLU A 395 11.37 24.26 -15.52
N SER A 396 10.97 24.53 -14.27
CA SER A 396 11.50 25.66 -13.50
C SER A 396 13.00 25.52 -13.24
N ASP A 397 13.43 24.39 -12.69
CA ASP A 397 14.84 24.13 -12.35
C ASP A 397 15.74 24.10 -13.60
N ILE A 398 15.29 23.49 -14.70
CA ILE A 398 16.02 23.49 -15.98
C ILE A 398 16.16 24.91 -16.51
N LYS A 399 15.08 25.70 -16.45
CA LYS A 399 15.10 27.09 -16.92
C LYS A 399 16.09 27.92 -16.12
N GLU A 400 16.08 27.78 -14.80
CA GLU A 400 17.04 28.46 -13.92
C GLU A 400 18.47 28.02 -14.22
N PHE A 401 18.72 26.71 -14.31
CA PHE A 401 20.02 26.12 -14.63
C PHE A 401 20.56 26.56 -15.99
N THR A 402 19.69 26.75 -16.99
CA THR A 402 20.08 27.11 -18.37
C THR A 402 20.29 28.62 -18.53
N GLN A 403 19.46 29.42 -17.86
CA GLN A 403 19.45 30.88 -17.98
C GLN A 403 20.44 31.57 -17.03
N ARG A 404 20.70 30.99 -15.85
CA ARG A 404 21.68 31.46 -14.85
C ARG A 404 21.64 32.98 -14.61
N GLN A 405 20.43 33.53 -14.46
CA GLN A 405 20.25 34.97 -14.25
C GLN A 405 20.64 35.43 -12.84
N ASN A 406 20.54 34.53 -11.86
CA ASN A 406 20.89 34.73 -10.46
C ASN A 406 21.81 33.59 -10.01
N SER A 407 22.64 33.83 -9.00
CA SER A 407 23.43 32.76 -8.38
C SER A 407 22.53 31.76 -7.63
N PRO A 408 22.93 30.47 -7.54
CA PRO A 408 22.19 29.48 -6.75
C PRO A 408 22.05 29.86 -5.28
N GLU A 409 21.08 29.26 -4.59
CA GLU A 409 20.91 29.44 -3.16
C GLU A 409 22.05 28.75 -2.37
N PHE A 410 22.44 29.34 -1.25
CA PHE A 410 23.45 28.78 -0.34
C PHE A 410 22.82 28.44 1.01
N ASP A 411 23.23 27.33 1.60
CA ASP A 411 22.80 26.96 2.94
C ASP A 411 23.62 27.62 4.06
N SER A 412 23.30 27.28 5.32
CA SER A 412 23.99 27.81 6.49
C SER A 412 25.49 27.55 6.51
N ASP A 413 25.94 26.51 5.79
CA ASP A 413 27.32 26.08 5.69
C ASP A 413 27.96 26.53 4.36
N ASN A 414 27.29 27.45 3.62
CA ASN A 414 27.67 27.96 2.29
C ASN A 414 27.68 26.93 1.15
N PHE A 415 27.05 25.77 1.31
CA PHE A 415 26.90 24.83 0.21
C PHE A 415 25.79 25.28 -0.74
N ALA A 416 26.11 25.28 -2.04
CA ALA A 416 25.16 25.64 -3.08
C ALA A 416 24.05 24.58 -3.21
N LYS A 417 22.82 25.01 -3.50
CA LYS A 417 21.61 24.19 -3.65
C LYS A 417 20.69 24.74 -4.74
N LEU A 418 19.93 23.85 -5.37
CA LEU A 418 18.83 24.25 -6.25
C LEU A 418 17.52 24.37 -5.45
N PRO A 419 16.66 25.36 -5.79
CA PRO A 419 15.43 25.61 -5.04
C PRO A 419 14.42 24.47 -5.17
N GLY A 420 14.43 23.71 -6.26
CA GLY A 420 13.50 22.59 -6.46
C GLY A 420 13.79 21.35 -5.60
N ALA A 421 15.03 21.17 -5.12
CA ALA A 421 15.40 19.99 -4.34
C ALA A 421 14.62 19.79 -3.03
N PRO A 422 14.49 20.80 -2.13
CA PRO A 422 13.68 20.66 -0.92
C PRO A 422 12.19 20.43 -1.23
N ILE A 423 11.68 21.02 -2.33
CA ILE A 423 10.28 20.87 -2.75
C ILE A 423 10.02 19.41 -3.15
N LEU A 424 10.90 18.81 -3.97
CA LEU A 424 10.79 17.40 -4.37
C LEU A 424 10.81 16.44 -3.17
N ILE A 425 11.71 16.68 -2.21
CA ILE A 425 11.79 15.89 -0.97
C ILE A 425 10.49 15.99 -0.19
N SER A 426 9.95 17.20 -0.02
CA SER A 426 8.69 17.43 0.69
C SER A 426 7.51 16.72 0.01
N MET A 427 7.43 16.80 -1.32
CA MET A 427 6.36 16.17 -2.09
C MET A 427 6.36 14.65 -1.95
N VAL A 428 7.54 14.02 -2.07
CA VAL A 428 7.67 12.57 -1.94
C VAL A 428 7.38 12.12 -0.51
N ARG A 429 7.90 12.85 0.50
CA ARG A 429 7.60 12.58 1.90
C ARG A 429 6.11 12.60 2.18
N GLN A 430 5.40 13.62 1.68
CA GLN A 430 3.96 13.74 1.86
C GLN A 430 3.19 12.52 1.32
N GLN A 431 3.52 12.04 0.11
CA GLN A 431 2.85 10.87 -0.47
C GLN A 431 3.14 9.59 0.30
N ILE A 432 4.37 9.42 0.76
CA ILE A 432 4.76 8.28 1.60
C ILE A 432 4.01 8.31 2.94
N ASP A 433 3.95 9.47 3.61
CA ASP A 433 3.26 9.62 4.89
C ASP A 433 1.76 9.34 4.75
N VAL A 434 1.15 9.76 3.64
CA VAL A 434 -0.24 9.48 3.31
C VAL A 434 -0.47 7.98 3.08
N ALA A 435 0.42 7.32 2.34
CA ALA A 435 0.37 5.87 2.14
C ALA A 435 0.54 5.11 3.47
N MET A 436 1.40 5.57 4.37
CA MET A 436 1.61 4.95 5.69
C MET A 436 0.34 4.98 6.56
N LYS A 437 -0.51 6.01 6.45
CA LYS A 437 -1.78 6.10 7.18
C LYS A 437 -2.81 5.04 6.76
N SER A 438 -2.69 4.47 5.56
CA SER A 438 -3.62 3.43 5.05
C SER A 438 -3.50 2.08 5.76
N ALA A 439 -2.44 1.88 6.55
CA ALA A 439 -2.11 0.59 7.18
C ALA A 439 -1.98 -0.59 6.19
N SER A 440 -1.73 -0.31 4.90
CA SER A 440 -1.48 -1.33 3.87
C SER A 440 -0.02 -1.36 3.46
N TYR A 441 0.70 -2.38 3.92
CA TYR A 441 2.11 -2.56 3.58
C TYR A 441 2.36 -2.71 2.08
N LYS A 442 1.43 -3.37 1.37
CA LYS A 442 1.48 -3.48 -0.10
C LYS A 442 1.35 -2.10 -0.75
N LEU A 443 0.35 -1.31 -0.35
CA LEU A 443 0.15 0.03 -0.89
C LEU A 443 1.35 0.93 -0.64
N VAL A 444 1.93 0.89 0.57
CA VAL A 444 3.15 1.66 0.89
C VAL A 444 4.30 1.25 -0.04
N THR A 445 4.49 -0.05 -0.27
CA THR A 445 5.54 -0.56 -1.16
C THR A 445 5.32 -0.07 -2.60
N ASP A 446 4.08 -0.10 -3.08
CA ASP A 446 3.73 0.32 -4.44
C ASP A 446 3.91 1.83 -4.63
N VAL A 447 3.47 2.66 -3.66
CA VAL A 447 3.69 4.12 -3.67
C VAL A 447 5.17 4.46 -3.64
N VAL A 448 5.95 3.78 -2.80
CA VAL A 448 7.41 3.97 -2.75
C VAL A 448 8.06 3.62 -4.08
N ASN A 449 7.61 2.55 -4.74
CA ASN A 449 8.09 2.17 -6.06
C ASN A 449 7.80 3.27 -7.11
N GLU A 450 6.58 3.81 -7.14
CA GLU A 450 6.23 4.93 -8.03
C GLU A 450 7.08 6.19 -7.76
N CYS A 451 7.34 6.51 -6.49
CA CYS A 451 8.25 7.60 -6.12
C CYS A 451 9.68 7.36 -6.65
N CYS A 452 10.18 6.11 -6.55
CA CYS A 452 11.50 5.75 -7.03
C CYS A 452 11.61 5.83 -8.55
N ILE A 453 10.58 5.41 -9.28
CA ILE A 453 10.51 5.52 -10.74
C ILE A 453 10.59 6.99 -11.14
N MET A 454 9.73 7.83 -10.57
CA MET A 454 9.71 9.27 -10.85
C MET A 454 11.08 9.89 -10.60
N MET A 455 11.69 9.68 -9.43
CA MET A 455 13.01 10.23 -9.13
C MET A 455 14.10 9.72 -10.08
N SER A 456 14.04 8.45 -10.49
CA SER A 456 14.98 7.89 -11.46
C SER A 456 14.86 8.57 -12.83
N GLU A 457 13.65 8.94 -13.25
CA GLU A 457 13.46 9.73 -14.46
C GLU A 457 14.05 11.14 -14.33
N ILE A 458 13.89 11.79 -13.17
CA ILE A 458 14.51 13.10 -12.89
C ILE A 458 16.04 13.00 -13.00
N GLN A 459 16.64 11.93 -12.46
CA GLN A 459 18.09 11.69 -12.57
C GLN A 459 18.54 11.62 -14.04
N GLN A 460 17.79 10.91 -14.90
CA GLN A 460 18.11 10.84 -16.33
C GLN A 460 17.96 12.19 -17.03
N THR A 461 16.95 12.98 -16.68
CA THR A 461 16.78 14.33 -17.21
C THR A 461 17.97 15.22 -16.87
N TRP A 462 18.47 15.17 -15.63
CA TRP A 462 19.66 15.93 -15.22
C TRP A 462 20.93 15.48 -15.95
N ILE A 463 21.13 14.17 -16.15
CA ILE A 463 22.28 13.65 -16.91
C ILE A 463 22.27 14.20 -18.35
N ASN A 464 21.13 14.11 -19.03
CA ASN A 464 20.98 14.61 -20.39
C ASN A 464 21.17 16.13 -20.48
N LEU A 465 20.67 16.87 -19.48
CA LEU A 465 20.85 18.32 -19.41
C LEU A 465 22.34 18.67 -19.26
N LEU A 466 23.05 18.02 -18.33
CA LEU A 466 24.49 18.24 -18.12
C LEU A 466 25.29 18.00 -19.39
N GLU A 467 24.99 16.93 -20.14
CA GLU A 467 25.64 16.66 -21.42
C GLU A 467 25.36 17.77 -22.44
N SER A 468 24.10 18.22 -22.55
CA SER A 468 23.72 19.29 -23.48
C SER A 468 24.39 20.63 -23.14
N GLU A 469 24.45 20.98 -21.85
CA GLU A 469 25.06 22.20 -21.35
C GLU A 469 26.58 22.17 -21.51
N LEU A 470 27.23 21.02 -21.28
CA LEU A 470 28.64 20.85 -21.56
C LEU A 470 28.95 21.06 -23.05
N GLN A 471 28.16 20.46 -23.95
CA GLN A 471 28.34 20.68 -25.39
C GLN A 471 28.13 22.15 -25.77
N ARG A 472 27.14 22.82 -25.18
CA ARG A 472 26.88 24.26 -25.39
C ARG A 472 28.07 25.10 -24.96
N TYR A 473 28.61 24.85 -23.75
CA TYR A 473 29.78 25.54 -23.22
C TYR A 473 31.04 25.32 -24.10
N LEU A 474 31.28 24.09 -24.53
CA LEU A 474 32.45 23.76 -25.37
C LEU A 474 32.39 24.40 -26.77
N ASN A 475 31.19 24.64 -27.30
CA ASN A 475 31.00 25.25 -28.61
C ASN A 475 31.06 26.78 -28.56
N ASN A 476 30.42 27.40 -27.57
CA ASN A 476 30.31 28.86 -27.42
C ASN A 476 30.61 29.29 -25.97
N GLN A 477 31.89 29.46 -25.62
CA GLN A 477 32.31 29.82 -24.25
C GLN A 477 31.80 31.21 -23.81
N GLU A 478 31.77 32.21 -24.70
CA GLU A 478 31.47 33.61 -24.35
C GLU A 478 29.99 33.86 -23.94
N GLU A 479 29.04 33.04 -24.41
CA GLU A 479 27.62 33.17 -24.07
C GLU A 479 27.21 32.35 -22.83
N CYS A 480 28.08 31.45 -22.35
CA CYS A 480 27.73 30.44 -21.33
C CYS A 480 28.59 30.50 -20.05
N ALA A 481 29.57 31.41 -20.00
CA ALA A 481 30.63 31.42 -18.98
C ALA A 481 30.15 31.74 -17.56
N ASP A 482 29.08 32.53 -17.42
CA ASP A 482 28.72 33.02 -16.08
C ASP A 482 28.07 31.89 -15.25
N GLU A 483 28.72 31.57 -14.13
CA GLU A 483 28.27 30.74 -12.99
C GLU A 483 27.91 29.27 -13.27
N ILE A 484 28.22 28.72 -14.45
CA ILE A 484 27.90 27.33 -14.79
C ILE A 484 28.46 26.32 -13.77
N ILE A 485 29.66 26.57 -13.24
CA ILE A 485 30.32 25.68 -12.27
C ILE A 485 29.54 25.64 -10.96
N ILE A 486 29.11 26.78 -10.44
CA ILE A 486 28.37 26.87 -9.18
C ILE A 486 27.02 26.14 -9.29
N TYR A 487 26.34 26.24 -10.44
CA TYR A 487 25.13 25.48 -10.71
C TYR A 487 25.36 23.96 -10.78
N ILE A 488 26.47 23.51 -11.40
CA ILE A 488 26.82 22.08 -11.43
C ILE A 488 27.19 21.58 -10.02
N VAL A 489 27.84 22.42 -9.20
CA VAL A 489 28.14 22.16 -7.79
C VAL A 489 26.85 22.03 -6.97
N ALA A 490 25.90 22.95 -7.14
CA ALA A 490 24.59 22.90 -6.49
C ALA A 490 23.88 21.57 -6.79
N LEU A 491 23.80 21.21 -8.07
CA LEU A 491 23.21 19.94 -8.50
C LEU A 491 23.91 18.75 -7.84
N ALA A 492 25.25 18.73 -7.78
CA ALA A 492 26.00 17.63 -7.16
C ALA A 492 25.73 17.51 -5.64
N ASN A 493 25.56 18.63 -4.94
CA ASN A 493 25.26 18.66 -3.50
C ASN A 493 23.85 18.15 -3.19
N ASP A 494 22.87 18.48 -4.03
CA ASP A 494 21.49 18.04 -3.88
C ASP A 494 21.37 16.52 -4.00
N GLN A 495 22.20 15.88 -4.84
CA GLN A 495 22.22 14.41 -4.94
C GLN A 495 22.59 13.73 -3.61
N LEU A 496 23.49 14.34 -2.83
CA LEU A 496 23.81 13.87 -1.49
C LEU A 496 22.62 14.10 -0.53
N GLY A 497 21.93 15.25 -0.66
CA GLY A 497 20.72 15.53 0.11
C GLY A 497 19.61 14.51 -0.13
N TYR A 498 19.39 14.07 -1.38
CA TYR A 498 18.44 12.99 -1.68
C TYR A 498 18.87 11.65 -1.07
N THR A 499 20.18 11.37 -1.05
CA THR A 499 20.70 10.14 -0.42
C THR A 499 20.47 10.14 1.09
N ASP A 500 20.72 11.25 1.76
CA ASP A 500 20.45 11.42 3.20
C ASP A 500 18.95 11.28 3.50
N PHE A 501 18.09 11.84 2.64
CA PHE A 501 16.64 11.70 2.73
C PHE A 501 16.19 10.24 2.62
N ILE A 502 16.69 9.49 1.64
CA ILE A 502 16.39 8.06 1.47
C ILE A 502 16.84 7.25 2.69
N GLY A 503 18.04 7.52 3.22
CA GLY A 503 18.54 6.89 4.44
C GLY A 503 17.62 7.16 5.63
N GLY A 504 17.12 8.39 5.76
CA GLY A 504 16.12 8.77 6.77
C GLY A 504 14.80 8.00 6.63
N LEU A 505 14.27 7.85 5.41
CA LEU A 505 13.06 7.08 5.14
C LEU A 505 13.22 5.59 5.47
N LEU A 506 14.37 4.99 5.12
CA LEU A 506 14.63 3.58 5.42
C LEU A 506 14.61 3.31 6.94
N ASN A 507 15.17 4.22 7.73
CA ASN A 507 15.14 4.13 9.20
C ASN A 507 13.70 4.22 9.76
N GLN A 508 12.89 5.13 9.20
CA GLN A 508 11.46 5.23 9.55
C GLN A 508 10.72 3.92 9.25
N PHE A 509 10.92 3.35 8.05
CA PHE A 509 10.27 2.10 7.65
C PHE A 509 10.70 0.90 8.47
N THR A 510 11.96 0.83 8.89
CA THR A 510 12.49 -0.24 9.74
C THR A 510 11.73 -0.34 11.08
N SER A 511 11.19 0.78 11.57
CA SER A 511 10.43 0.82 12.82
C SER A 511 8.92 0.53 12.64
N SER A 512 8.41 0.54 11.40
CA SER A 512 6.96 0.55 11.13
C SER A 512 6.46 -0.56 10.20
N LEU A 513 7.34 -1.23 9.45
CA LEU A 513 6.98 -2.30 8.51
C LEU A 513 7.59 -3.66 8.86
N PRO A 514 6.98 -4.77 8.42
CA PRO A 514 7.58 -6.11 8.52
C PRO A 514 8.85 -6.26 7.66
N GLU A 515 9.75 -7.16 8.07
CA GLU A 515 11.07 -7.38 7.42
C GLU A 515 11.00 -7.69 5.92
N GLU A 516 9.96 -8.41 5.47
CA GLU A 516 9.80 -8.78 4.06
C GLU A 516 9.64 -7.55 3.15
N HIS A 517 8.77 -6.62 3.54
CA HIS A 517 8.55 -5.38 2.80
C HIS A 517 9.76 -4.45 2.87
N ILE A 518 10.46 -4.43 4.01
CA ILE A 518 11.69 -3.64 4.17
C ILE A 518 12.76 -4.09 3.17
N LYS A 519 12.93 -5.41 2.94
CA LYS A 519 13.90 -5.91 1.95
C LYS A 519 13.61 -5.41 0.54
N ASN A 520 12.34 -5.43 0.13
CA ASN A 520 11.94 -4.93 -1.19
C ASN A 520 12.18 -3.44 -1.33
N ILE A 521 11.76 -2.64 -0.34
CA ILE A 521 11.98 -1.19 -0.31
C ILE A 521 13.48 -0.86 -0.30
N ASN A 522 14.29 -1.59 0.47
CA ASN A 522 15.73 -1.39 0.53
C ASN A 522 16.39 -1.63 -0.83
N ASN A 523 15.96 -2.64 -1.59
CA ASN A 523 16.47 -2.87 -2.94
C ASN A 523 16.15 -1.70 -3.89
N LEU A 524 14.92 -1.17 -3.82
CA LEU A 524 14.52 0.01 -4.60
C LEU A 524 15.36 1.23 -4.22
N PHE A 525 15.54 1.48 -2.93
CA PHE A 525 16.34 2.58 -2.40
C PHE A 525 17.83 2.49 -2.73
N ASN A 526 18.40 1.29 -2.73
CA ASN A 526 19.79 1.08 -3.14
C ASN A 526 19.98 1.42 -4.63
N ASN A 527 19.06 0.99 -5.49
CA ASN A 527 19.10 1.33 -6.92
C ASN A 527 18.96 2.84 -7.13
N LEU A 528 18.02 3.48 -6.43
CA LEU A 528 17.79 4.91 -6.52
C LEU A 528 19.00 5.73 -6.02
N THR A 529 19.59 5.31 -4.90
CA THR A 529 20.80 5.92 -4.31
C THR A 529 21.99 5.82 -5.25
N ASN A 530 22.19 4.66 -5.89
CA ASN A 530 23.23 4.50 -6.91
C ASN A 530 23.02 5.46 -8.09
N GLY A 531 21.75 5.68 -8.48
CA GLY A 531 21.39 6.67 -9.49
C GLY A 531 21.79 8.10 -9.10
N PHE A 532 21.53 8.51 -7.85
CA PHE A 532 21.95 9.82 -7.34
C PHE A 532 23.48 9.97 -7.30
N PHE A 533 24.22 8.94 -6.88
CA PHE A 533 25.68 8.95 -6.96
C PHE A 533 26.19 9.03 -8.40
N ASN A 534 25.48 8.44 -9.37
CA ASN A 534 25.82 8.55 -10.78
C ASN A 534 25.65 9.99 -11.29
N VAL A 535 24.53 10.65 -10.97
CA VAL A 535 24.32 12.07 -11.30
C VAL A 535 25.41 12.94 -10.69
N ALA A 536 25.72 12.78 -9.40
CA ALA A 536 26.79 13.54 -8.73
C ALA A 536 28.17 13.32 -9.39
N THR A 537 28.45 12.07 -9.78
CA THR A 537 29.70 11.73 -10.47
C THR A 537 29.75 12.35 -11.87
N ASN A 538 28.62 12.40 -12.58
CA ASN A 538 28.53 13.06 -13.87
C ASN A 538 28.73 14.58 -13.74
N SER A 539 28.11 15.23 -12.75
CA SER A 539 28.36 16.65 -12.44
C SER A 539 29.84 16.95 -12.20
N ILE A 540 30.51 16.14 -11.37
CA ILE A 540 31.96 16.26 -11.12
C ILE A 540 32.75 16.08 -12.42
N ASN A 541 32.39 15.10 -13.26
CA ASN A 541 33.05 14.89 -14.54
C ASN A 541 32.85 16.08 -15.50
N THR A 542 31.67 16.67 -15.54
CA THR A 542 31.36 17.88 -16.33
C THR A 542 32.22 19.06 -15.90
N ILE A 543 32.35 19.31 -14.58
CA ILE A 543 33.27 20.34 -14.06
C ILE A 543 34.70 20.06 -14.52
N LEU A 544 35.15 18.80 -14.42
CA LEU A 544 36.48 18.43 -14.88
C LEU A 544 36.66 18.57 -16.40
N ASP A 545 35.62 18.35 -17.21
CA ASP A 545 35.68 18.56 -18.66
C ASP A 545 35.85 20.04 -19.00
N ILE A 546 35.22 20.93 -18.24
CA ILE A 546 35.40 22.39 -18.34
C ILE A 546 36.83 22.78 -17.96
N ILE A 547 37.31 22.37 -16.78
CA ILE A 547 38.67 22.68 -16.29
C ILE A 547 39.72 22.20 -17.30
N PHE A 548 39.62 20.94 -17.75
CA PHE A 548 40.60 20.39 -18.68
C PHE A 548 40.46 20.92 -20.10
N ASN A 549 39.32 21.51 -20.48
CA ASN A 549 39.19 22.24 -21.74
C ASN A 549 40.10 23.46 -21.77
N ASP A 550 40.14 24.24 -20.69
CA ASP A 550 40.98 25.44 -20.60
C ASP A 550 42.47 25.08 -20.50
N LEU A 551 42.77 23.96 -19.85
CA LEU A 551 44.13 23.43 -19.76
C LEU A 551 44.64 22.78 -21.05
N LYS A 552 43.81 22.57 -22.09
CA LYS A 552 44.23 21.93 -23.37
C LYS A 552 45.42 22.65 -24.00
N SER A 553 45.47 23.98 -23.94
CA SER A 553 46.56 24.76 -24.54
C SER A 553 47.86 24.63 -23.73
N PRO A 554 47.89 24.90 -22.41
CA PRO A 554 49.06 24.61 -21.57
C PRO A 554 49.61 23.18 -21.70
N PHE A 555 48.75 22.16 -21.70
CA PHE A 555 49.18 20.76 -21.89
C PHE A 555 49.80 20.50 -23.28
N LYS A 556 49.40 21.23 -24.33
CA LYS A 556 50.04 21.13 -25.66
C LYS A 556 51.44 21.74 -25.70
N GLU A 557 51.71 22.70 -24.82
CA GLU A 557 52.99 23.40 -24.72
C GLU A 557 54.02 22.65 -23.88
N LEU A 558 53.59 21.73 -23.01
CA LEU A 558 54.47 20.86 -22.23
C LEU A 558 55.46 20.09 -23.13
N HIS A 559 56.70 19.98 -22.65
CA HIS A 559 57.82 19.32 -23.33
C HIS A 559 58.21 19.90 -24.70
N THR A 560 57.66 21.06 -25.10
CA THR A 560 58.05 21.80 -26.29
C THR A 560 59.17 22.80 -25.99
N ALA A 561 59.62 23.54 -27.01
CA ALA A 561 60.59 24.62 -26.83
C ALA A 561 60.10 25.73 -25.88
N LYS A 562 58.78 25.98 -25.80
CA LYS A 562 58.20 26.99 -24.91
C LYS A 562 58.28 26.57 -23.44
N TRP A 563 58.01 25.30 -23.15
CA TRP A 563 58.15 24.74 -21.79
C TRP A 563 59.55 24.95 -21.22
N TYR A 564 60.64 24.86 -22.00
CA TYR A 564 61.98 25.13 -21.46
C TYR A 564 62.22 26.61 -21.10
N LYS A 565 61.49 27.55 -21.73
CA LYS A 565 61.68 29.00 -21.56
C LYS A 565 60.73 29.61 -20.53
N VAL A 566 59.51 29.08 -20.45
CA VAL A 566 58.41 29.59 -19.61
C VAL A 566 57.99 28.50 -18.63
N ASP A 567 57.57 28.88 -17.43
CA ASP A 567 57.00 27.93 -16.48
C ASP A 567 55.55 27.58 -16.83
N THR A 568 55.37 26.72 -17.84
CA THR A 568 54.04 26.24 -18.26
C THR A 568 53.36 25.43 -17.16
N MET A 569 54.11 24.81 -16.24
CA MET A 569 53.52 24.01 -15.16
C MET A 569 52.91 24.91 -14.07
N GLU A 570 53.56 26.02 -13.75
CA GLU A 570 52.98 27.04 -12.84
C GLU A 570 51.61 27.52 -13.33
N VAL A 571 51.47 27.79 -14.64
CA VAL A 571 50.17 28.17 -15.23
C VAL A 571 49.11 27.09 -15.01
N ILE A 572 49.46 25.82 -15.24
CA ILE A 572 48.54 24.68 -15.02
C ILE A 572 48.12 24.60 -13.55
N VAL A 573 49.08 24.72 -12.62
CA VAL A 573 48.81 24.64 -11.18
C VAL A 573 47.94 25.81 -10.71
N LEU A 574 48.19 27.03 -11.18
CA LEU A 574 47.38 28.20 -10.84
C LEU A 574 45.94 28.04 -11.33
N THR A 575 45.73 27.65 -12.58
CA THR A 575 44.37 27.42 -13.11
C THR A 575 43.64 26.30 -12.36
N LEU A 576 44.33 25.19 -12.03
CA LEU A 576 43.73 24.13 -11.21
C LEU A 576 43.35 24.65 -9.82
N LYS A 577 44.19 25.51 -9.23
CA LYS A 577 43.95 26.10 -7.92
C LYS A 577 42.74 27.04 -7.95
N ASP A 578 42.63 27.92 -8.94
CA ASP A 578 41.53 28.88 -9.04
C ASP A 578 40.16 28.16 -9.06
N TYR A 579 40.03 27.12 -9.89
CA TYR A 579 38.82 26.30 -9.94
C TYR A 579 38.58 25.47 -8.66
N THR A 580 39.65 24.97 -8.05
CA THR A 580 39.55 24.18 -6.81
C THR A 580 39.10 25.05 -5.65
N ASP A 581 39.62 26.27 -5.53
CA ASP A 581 39.27 27.22 -4.49
C ASP A 581 37.79 27.61 -4.60
N GLU A 582 37.29 27.87 -5.82
CA GLU A 582 35.86 28.13 -6.08
C GLU A 582 34.97 26.93 -5.70
N CYS A 583 35.36 25.71 -6.11
CA CYS A 583 34.59 24.51 -5.79
C CYS A 583 34.61 24.19 -4.29
N ASN A 584 35.72 24.41 -3.59
CA ASN A 584 35.88 24.08 -2.18
C ASN A 584 34.96 24.90 -1.27
N LEU A 585 34.60 26.12 -1.68
CA LEU A 585 33.70 26.99 -0.92
C LEU A 585 32.27 26.48 -0.88
N HIS A 586 31.83 25.80 -1.96
CA HIS A 586 30.42 25.52 -2.18
C HIS A 586 30.10 24.02 -2.32
N LEU A 587 31.09 23.14 -2.45
CA LEU A 587 30.91 21.71 -2.64
C LEU A 587 31.08 20.94 -1.33
N LYS A 588 30.16 20.01 -1.05
CA LYS A 588 30.24 19.13 0.13
C LYS A 588 31.54 18.30 0.13
N SER A 589 32.13 18.06 1.30
CA SER A 589 33.45 17.43 1.46
C SER A 589 33.61 16.08 0.75
N TYR A 590 32.56 15.24 0.73
CA TYR A 590 32.58 13.96 0.02
C TYR A 590 32.75 14.14 -1.50
N ASN A 591 31.97 15.04 -2.09
CA ASN A 591 32.05 15.33 -3.53
C ASN A 591 33.35 16.05 -3.86
N PHE A 592 33.83 16.93 -2.98
CA PHE A 592 35.11 17.62 -3.14
C PHE A 592 36.29 16.63 -3.16
N TYR A 593 36.32 15.66 -2.23
CA TYR A 593 37.33 14.61 -2.26
C TYR A 593 37.31 13.82 -3.57
N LYS A 594 36.12 13.44 -4.06
CA LYS A 594 35.96 12.78 -5.36
C LYS A 594 36.44 13.64 -6.53
N LEU A 595 36.13 14.94 -6.53
CA LEU A 595 36.61 15.90 -7.51
C LEU A 595 38.15 15.88 -7.55
N MET A 596 38.83 15.99 -6.40
CA MET A 596 40.29 15.99 -6.32
C MET A 596 40.93 14.69 -6.82
N ILE A 597 40.37 13.53 -6.44
CA ILE A 597 40.87 12.22 -6.89
C ILE A 597 40.72 12.06 -8.42
N ASN A 598 39.56 12.43 -8.97
CA ASN A 598 39.29 12.34 -10.40
C ASN A 598 40.09 13.38 -11.19
N MET A 599 40.32 14.57 -10.63
CA MET A 599 41.19 15.60 -11.18
C MET A 599 42.63 15.12 -11.30
N LEU A 600 43.16 14.49 -10.24
CA LEU A 600 44.50 13.90 -10.27
C LEU A 600 44.61 12.80 -11.32
N LYS A 601 43.60 11.92 -11.43
CA LYS A 601 43.56 10.89 -12.48
C LYS A 601 43.63 11.50 -13.87
N ARG A 602 42.79 12.52 -14.16
CA ARG A 602 42.78 13.22 -15.45
C ARG A 602 44.08 13.97 -15.71
N PHE A 603 44.68 14.58 -14.69
CA PHE A 603 45.99 15.22 -14.78
C PHE A 603 47.06 14.23 -15.21
N VAL A 604 47.12 13.06 -14.56
CA VAL A 604 48.10 12.02 -14.89
C VAL A 604 47.96 11.59 -16.35
N ILE A 605 46.74 11.34 -16.82
CA ILE A 605 46.48 10.97 -18.21
C ILE A 605 46.90 12.10 -19.15
N ALA A 606 46.47 13.34 -18.91
CA ALA A 606 46.80 14.49 -19.75
C ALA A 606 48.31 14.74 -19.82
N TYR A 607 49.02 14.58 -18.70
CA TYR A 607 50.48 14.70 -18.64
C TYR A 607 51.16 13.62 -19.49
N LEU A 608 50.77 12.36 -19.33
CA LEU A 608 51.29 11.24 -20.12
C LEU A 608 50.98 11.42 -21.62
N GLU A 609 49.80 11.92 -21.97
CA GLU A 609 49.45 12.22 -23.36
C GLU A 609 50.27 13.38 -23.94
N SER A 610 50.58 14.39 -23.12
CA SER A 610 51.36 15.55 -23.55
C SER A 610 52.75 15.18 -24.08
N MET A 611 53.37 14.13 -23.50
CA MET A 611 54.66 13.59 -23.94
C MET A 611 54.65 13.06 -25.39
N ARG A 612 53.47 12.79 -25.96
CA ARG A 612 53.30 12.30 -27.34
C ARG A 612 53.10 13.44 -28.35
N ASN A 613 52.92 14.68 -27.91
CA ASN A 613 52.59 15.78 -28.82
C ASN A 613 53.63 15.96 -29.93
N LYS A 614 53.19 16.39 -31.13
CA LYS A 614 54.06 16.43 -32.32
C LYS A 614 55.29 17.32 -32.12
N ALA A 615 55.11 18.46 -31.47
CA ALA A 615 56.12 19.50 -31.22
C ALA A 615 57.09 19.20 -30.05
N VAL A 616 56.94 18.04 -29.39
CA VAL A 616 57.75 17.67 -28.23
C VAL A 616 59.18 17.34 -28.64
N THR A 617 60.16 17.79 -27.85
CA THR A 617 61.55 17.39 -27.97
C THR A 617 62.20 17.33 -26.59
N PHE A 618 62.67 16.15 -26.19
CA PHE A 618 63.32 15.93 -24.91
C PHE A 618 64.81 16.27 -25.02
N ARG A 619 65.26 17.30 -24.29
CA ARG A 619 66.64 17.77 -24.24
C ARG A 619 67.36 17.14 -23.05
N MET A 620 68.19 16.13 -23.31
CA MET A 620 68.90 15.41 -22.24
C MET A 620 70.11 16.21 -21.73
N PRO A 621 70.42 16.19 -20.40
CA PRO A 621 69.61 15.64 -19.29
C PRO A 621 68.57 16.64 -18.73
N HIS A 622 68.61 17.90 -19.16
CA HIS A 622 67.81 19.02 -18.63
C HIS A 622 66.31 18.75 -18.52
N CYS A 623 65.72 17.97 -19.44
CA CYS A 623 64.31 17.61 -19.39
C CYS A 623 63.93 16.78 -18.17
N ILE A 624 64.83 15.92 -17.68
CA ILE A 624 64.59 15.06 -16.52
C ILE A 624 64.46 15.90 -15.25
N ASP A 625 65.39 16.84 -15.03
CA ASP A 625 65.33 17.71 -13.84
C ASP A 625 64.13 18.65 -13.89
N LYS A 626 63.76 19.14 -15.07
CA LYS A 626 62.57 19.98 -15.22
C LYS A 626 61.27 19.20 -14.98
N MET A 627 61.12 17.99 -15.52
CA MET A 627 59.98 17.12 -15.21
C MET A 627 59.88 16.80 -13.71
N ARG A 628 61.02 16.61 -13.03
CA ARG A 628 61.03 16.37 -11.58
C ARG A 628 60.50 17.58 -10.81
N LYS A 629 60.86 18.81 -11.23
CA LYS A 629 60.29 20.05 -10.67
C LYS A 629 58.79 20.15 -10.92
N ASP A 630 58.33 19.85 -12.14
CA ASP A 630 56.91 19.85 -12.49
C ASP A 630 56.10 18.88 -11.61
N ILE A 631 56.61 17.65 -11.43
CA ILE A 631 55.99 16.62 -10.57
C ILE A 631 56.00 17.06 -9.10
N HIS A 632 57.04 17.76 -8.65
CA HIS A 632 57.08 18.31 -7.30
C HIS A 632 56.00 19.37 -7.08
N SER A 633 55.85 20.33 -8.01
CA SER A 633 54.84 21.38 -7.93
C SER A 633 53.42 20.80 -7.89
N ILE A 634 53.12 19.82 -8.75
CA ILE A 634 51.79 19.19 -8.76
C ILE A 634 51.56 18.33 -7.50
N SER A 635 52.61 17.67 -6.98
CA SER A 635 52.53 16.92 -5.72
C SER A 635 52.28 17.84 -4.53
N GLN A 636 52.82 19.06 -4.51
CA GLN A 636 52.55 20.05 -3.47
C GLN A 636 51.10 20.56 -3.51
N PHE A 637 50.55 20.72 -4.72
CA PHE A 637 49.15 21.10 -4.90
C PHE A 637 48.19 20.00 -4.41
N PHE A 638 48.27 18.80 -4.97
CA PHE A 638 47.36 17.70 -4.59
C PHE A 638 47.60 17.19 -3.17
N GLY A 639 48.82 17.32 -2.64
CA GLY A 639 49.17 16.91 -1.27
C GLY A 639 48.46 17.70 -0.17
N GLN A 640 47.82 18.83 -0.50
CA GLN A 640 46.96 19.58 0.42
C GLN A 640 45.62 18.88 0.68
N TYR A 641 45.19 18.03 -0.26
CA TYR A 641 43.84 17.45 -0.27
C TYR A 641 43.82 15.92 -0.26
N ILE A 642 44.89 15.28 -0.75
CA ILE A 642 45.00 13.82 -0.91
C ILE A 642 46.12 13.29 -0.02
N GLY A 643 45.89 12.15 0.63
CA GLY A 643 46.88 11.50 1.49
C GLY A 643 48.16 11.11 0.72
N ALA A 644 49.32 11.25 1.37
CA ALA A 644 50.63 11.10 0.74
C ALA A 644 50.85 9.73 0.06
N GLN A 645 50.34 8.65 0.65
CA GLN A 645 50.46 7.29 0.10
C GLN A 645 49.66 7.13 -1.19
N GLU A 646 48.42 7.62 -1.21
CA GLU A 646 47.55 7.56 -2.38
C GLU A 646 48.06 8.46 -3.51
N LEU A 647 48.54 9.66 -3.17
CA LEU A 647 49.15 10.57 -4.11
C LEU A 647 50.38 9.96 -4.79
N THR A 648 51.28 9.36 -4.00
CA THR A 648 52.50 8.71 -4.52
C THR A 648 52.15 7.56 -5.45
N SER A 649 51.16 6.73 -5.07
CA SER A 649 50.69 5.61 -5.90
C SER A 649 50.14 6.08 -7.25
N ARG A 650 49.33 7.14 -7.27
CA ARG A 650 48.73 7.68 -8.49
C ARG A 650 49.74 8.40 -9.41
N LEU A 651 50.77 9.03 -8.84
CA LEU A 651 51.86 9.67 -9.58
C LEU A 651 52.96 8.69 -10.02
N ASP A 652 52.99 7.45 -9.50
CA ASP A 652 54.03 6.46 -9.83
C ASP A 652 54.12 6.19 -11.34
N ALA A 653 52.99 6.22 -12.07
CA ALA A 653 52.96 6.05 -13.51
C ALA A 653 53.82 7.10 -14.25
N ILE A 654 53.76 8.35 -13.79
CA ILE A 654 54.59 9.44 -14.34
C ILE A 654 56.06 9.22 -13.93
N ASN A 655 56.31 8.87 -12.67
CA ASN A 655 57.67 8.63 -12.16
C ASN A 655 58.38 7.47 -12.88
N LYS A 656 57.71 6.34 -13.10
CA LYS A 656 58.26 5.20 -13.85
C LYS A 656 58.54 5.54 -15.30
N LEU A 657 57.67 6.36 -15.92
CA LEU A 657 57.90 6.81 -17.30
C LEU A 657 59.04 7.83 -17.39
N HIS A 658 59.16 8.70 -16.38
CA HIS A 658 60.28 9.62 -16.20
C HIS A 658 61.61 8.88 -16.05
N ASP A 659 61.66 7.87 -15.18
CA ASP A 659 62.82 6.98 -15.01
C ASP A 659 63.18 6.28 -16.32
N PHE A 660 62.17 5.76 -17.03
CA PHE A 660 62.36 5.11 -18.33
C PHE A 660 62.92 6.07 -19.38
N LEU A 661 62.40 7.30 -19.44
CA LEU A 661 62.89 8.34 -20.34
C LEU A 661 64.36 8.67 -20.06
N GLY A 662 64.80 8.62 -18.80
CA GLY A 662 66.19 8.87 -18.38
C GLY A 662 67.19 7.74 -18.66
N THR A 663 66.75 6.57 -19.15
CA THR A 663 67.65 5.43 -19.38
C THR A 663 68.69 5.68 -20.48
N SER A 664 69.87 5.08 -20.33
CA SER A 664 70.91 5.04 -21.37
C SER A 664 70.64 3.91 -22.37
N LYS A 665 71.33 3.92 -23.51
CA LYS A 665 71.24 2.86 -24.54
C LYS A 665 71.50 1.45 -23.97
N GLU A 666 72.46 1.33 -23.06
CA GLU A 666 72.83 0.07 -22.42
C GLU A 666 71.77 -0.39 -21.42
N SER A 667 71.05 0.55 -20.78
CA SER A 667 70.12 0.28 -19.68
C SER A 667 68.64 0.30 -20.07
N VAL A 668 68.28 0.61 -21.33
CA VAL A 668 66.87 0.62 -21.81
C VAL A 668 66.14 -0.70 -21.52
N HIS A 669 66.84 -1.83 -21.56
CA HIS A 669 66.25 -3.14 -21.26
C HIS A 669 65.80 -3.27 -19.80
N LEU A 670 66.57 -2.72 -18.85
CA LEU A 670 66.23 -2.69 -17.43
C LEU A 670 65.05 -1.74 -17.17
N GLY A 671 65.07 -0.56 -17.81
CA GLY A 671 63.96 0.39 -17.73
C GLY A 671 62.66 -0.18 -18.29
N TYR A 672 62.73 -0.89 -19.42
CA TYR A 672 61.57 -1.56 -20.02
C TYR A 672 60.99 -2.63 -19.09
N TYR A 673 61.84 -3.44 -18.43
CA TYR A 673 61.40 -4.42 -17.45
C TYR A 673 60.75 -3.76 -16.22
N SER A 674 61.35 -2.69 -15.70
CA SER A 674 60.83 -1.95 -14.54
C SER A 674 59.42 -1.39 -14.77
N ILE A 675 59.20 -0.73 -15.91
CA ILE A 675 57.89 -0.16 -16.24
C ILE A 675 56.88 -1.26 -16.56
N ARG A 676 57.27 -2.32 -17.26
CA ARG A 676 56.37 -3.44 -17.61
C ARG A 676 55.95 -4.27 -16.40
N LYS A 677 56.83 -4.38 -15.39
CA LYS A 677 56.53 -5.06 -14.12
C LYS A 677 55.45 -4.32 -13.32
N SER A 678 55.48 -2.99 -13.35
CA SER A 678 54.54 -2.15 -12.60
C SER A 678 53.27 -1.82 -13.39
N TYR A 679 53.42 -1.60 -14.70
CA TYR A 679 52.38 -1.20 -15.65
C TYR A 679 52.47 -2.06 -16.90
N GLY A 680 51.80 -3.21 -16.85
CA GLY A 680 51.94 -4.20 -17.91
C GLY A 680 51.17 -3.90 -19.18
N ASP A 681 50.15 -3.07 -19.10
CA ASP A 681 49.32 -2.60 -20.21
C ASP A 681 49.94 -1.46 -21.02
N VAL A 682 51.13 -0.97 -20.63
CA VAL A 682 51.84 0.10 -21.35
C VAL A 682 52.14 -0.32 -22.78
N PRO A 683 51.63 0.40 -23.80
CA PRO A 683 51.86 -0.01 -25.17
C PRO A 683 53.32 0.21 -25.59
N ARG A 684 53.97 -0.82 -26.13
CA ARG A 684 55.36 -0.72 -26.67
C ARG A 684 55.52 0.44 -27.67
N LYS A 685 54.51 0.66 -28.52
CA LYS A 685 54.50 1.74 -29.52
C LYS A 685 54.62 3.12 -28.85
N TYR A 686 53.99 3.33 -27.70
CA TYR A 686 54.07 4.56 -26.93
C TYR A 686 55.47 4.79 -26.37
N LEU A 687 56.08 3.78 -25.74
CA LEU A 687 57.46 3.86 -25.23
C LEU A 687 58.48 4.15 -26.34
N LYS A 688 58.35 3.47 -27.49
CA LYS A 688 59.18 3.74 -28.67
C LYS A 688 59.05 5.19 -29.14
N TYR A 689 57.81 5.69 -29.20
CA TYR A 689 57.53 7.04 -29.68
C TYR A 689 58.15 8.09 -28.75
N ILE A 690 58.04 7.93 -27.44
CA ILE A 690 58.66 8.84 -26.46
C ILE A 690 60.18 8.89 -26.62
N LEU A 691 60.85 7.73 -26.70
CA LEU A 691 62.29 7.69 -26.90
C LEU A 691 62.72 8.32 -28.24
N SER A 692 61.88 8.24 -29.29
CA SER A 692 62.18 8.89 -30.58
C SER A 692 62.15 10.42 -30.54
N LYS A 693 61.60 11.02 -29.48
CA LYS A 693 61.57 12.48 -29.27
C LYS A 693 62.79 13.01 -28.53
N ARG A 694 63.71 12.13 -28.13
CA ARG A 694 64.98 12.53 -27.52
C ARG A 694 65.93 13.15 -28.54
N ASN A 695 66.62 14.20 -28.15
CA ASN A 695 67.56 14.91 -29.03
C ASN A 695 68.94 14.24 -29.17
N ASP A 696 69.29 13.33 -28.24
CA ASP A 696 70.59 12.66 -28.19
C ASP A 696 70.65 11.35 -28.99
N PHE A 697 69.49 10.79 -29.37
CA PHE A 697 69.43 9.55 -30.14
C PHE A 697 69.34 9.79 -31.63
N ASP A 698 70.32 9.25 -32.36
CA ASP A 698 70.32 9.20 -33.82
C ASP A 698 69.40 8.08 -34.34
N PRO A 699 68.96 8.15 -35.62
CA PRO A 699 68.08 7.14 -36.21
C PRO A 699 68.61 5.70 -36.13
N ILE A 700 69.93 5.50 -36.16
CA ILE A 700 70.56 4.17 -36.11
C ILE A 700 70.49 3.62 -34.69
N THR A 701 70.76 4.46 -33.68
CA THR A 701 70.59 4.09 -32.27
C THR A 701 69.13 3.77 -31.95
N MET A 702 68.17 4.52 -32.51
CA MET A 702 66.74 4.22 -32.35
C MET A 702 66.33 2.90 -33.00
N MET A 703 66.92 2.51 -34.14
CA MET A 703 66.68 1.17 -34.73
C MET A 703 67.16 0.05 -33.80
N LYS A 704 68.33 0.22 -33.18
CA LYS A 704 68.89 -0.74 -32.21
C LYS A 704 68.02 -0.83 -30.96
N ILE A 705 67.60 0.30 -30.38
CA ILE A 705 66.70 0.34 -29.23
C ILE A 705 65.35 -0.31 -29.56
N ASN A 706 64.80 -0.04 -30.74
CA ASN A 706 63.54 -0.66 -31.17
C ASN A 706 63.66 -2.19 -31.33
N LYS A 707 64.82 -2.71 -31.73
CA LYS A 707 65.08 -4.15 -31.73
C LYS A 707 65.06 -4.70 -30.31
N ILE A 708 65.78 -4.06 -29.37
CA ILE A 708 65.79 -4.43 -27.94
C ILE A 708 64.37 -4.45 -27.36
N LEU A 709 63.56 -3.41 -27.63
CA LEU A 709 62.17 -3.34 -27.16
C LEU A 709 61.27 -4.41 -27.78
N LYS A 710 61.52 -4.83 -29.02
CA LYS A 710 60.78 -5.93 -29.66
C LYS A 710 61.15 -7.27 -29.05
N ASP A 711 62.44 -7.53 -28.88
CA ASP A 711 62.96 -8.77 -28.30
C ASP A 711 62.45 -8.93 -26.86
N LYS A 712 62.54 -7.87 -26.05
CA LYS A 712 62.04 -7.86 -24.68
C LYS A 712 60.51 -7.92 -24.57
N ALA A 713 59.78 -7.35 -25.52
CA ALA A 713 58.33 -7.51 -25.57
C ALA A 713 57.92 -8.96 -25.90
N ALA A 714 58.68 -9.64 -26.76
CA ALA A 714 58.45 -11.05 -27.09
C ALA A 714 58.78 -11.97 -25.90
N GLU A 715 59.82 -11.65 -25.13
CA GLU A 715 60.17 -12.37 -23.89
C GLU A 715 59.11 -12.20 -22.77
N ALA A 716 58.46 -11.03 -22.69
CA ALA A 716 57.55 -10.70 -21.61
C ALA A 716 56.11 -11.24 -21.76
N GLY A 717 55.71 -11.69 -22.95
CA GLY A 717 54.35 -12.20 -23.22
C GLY A 717 53.23 -11.16 -23.18
N GLU A 718 51.99 -11.62 -23.42
CA GLU A 718 50.77 -10.81 -23.31
C GLU A 718 50.42 -10.51 -21.84
N TYR A 719 49.93 -9.30 -21.57
CA TYR A 719 49.54 -8.88 -20.23
C TYR A 719 48.10 -9.28 -19.91
N ASN A 720 47.92 -10.05 -18.83
CA ASN A 720 46.59 -10.46 -18.33
C ASN A 720 46.23 -9.83 -16.98
N GLY A 721 46.94 -8.77 -16.56
CA GLY A 721 46.69 -8.09 -15.28
C GLY A 721 45.63 -7.00 -15.39
N GLU A 722 45.38 -6.31 -14.27
CA GLU A 722 44.41 -5.21 -14.19
C GLU A 722 44.79 -4.04 -15.11
N LYS A 723 43.76 -3.39 -15.67
CA LYS A 723 43.93 -2.20 -16.52
C LYS A 723 44.43 -1.03 -15.68
N THR A 724 45.45 -0.33 -16.17
CA THR A 724 46.02 0.84 -15.51
C THR A 724 45.71 2.12 -16.30
N VAL A 725 46.24 3.26 -15.84
CA VAL A 725 46.13 4.55 -16.55
C VAL A 725 46.61 4.49 -18.00
N PHE A 726 47.50 3.56 -18.35
CA PHE A 726 48.00 3.40 -19.72
C PHE A 726 47.00 2.76 -20.68
N SER A 727 46.00 2.04 -20.17
CA SER A 727 44.88 1.51 -20.97
C SER A 727 43.95 2.61 -21.49
N GLU A 728 43.89 3.77 -20.81
CA GLU A 728 43.05 4.91 -21.19
C GLU A 728 43.74 5.85 -22.21
N ILE A 729 45.04 5.64 -22.48
CA ILE A 729 45.81 6.45 -23.43
C ILE A 729 45.50 6.00 -24.87
N VAL A 730 44.78 6.84 -25.63
CA VAL A 730 44.38 6.52 -27.01
C VAL A 730 45.58 6.64 -27.95
N ILE A 731 46.14 5.52 -28.41
CA ILE A 731 47.18 5.52 -29.45
C ILE A 731 46.51 5.54 -30.82
N LYS A 732 46.33 6.75 -31.38
CA LYS A 732 45.97 6.87 -32.80
C LYS A 732 47.13 6.35 -33.64
N ASP A 733 46.96 5.19 -34.26
CA ASP A 733 47.91 4.61 -35.22
C ASP A 733 48.09 5.56 -36.42
N LEU A 734 49.12 6.41 -36.38
CA LEU A 734 49.53 7.28 -37.49
C LEU A 734 49.98 6.49 -38.74
N GLU A 735 50.12 5.16 -38.64
CA GLU A 735 50.48 4.29 -39.77
C GLU A 735 49.28 3.93 -40.68
N LYS A 736 48.03 4.14 -40.25
CA LYS A 736 46.83 3.84 -41.07
C LYS A 736 46.43 4.93 -42.07
N GLN A 737 47.09 6.09 -42.09
CA GLN A 737 46.83 7.13 -43.11
C GLN A 737 47.65 6.98 -44.41
N LYS A 738 48.63 6.06 -44.45
CA LYS A 738 49.40 5.78 -45.68
C LYS A 738 48.78 4.74 -46.64
N PRO A 739 48.05 3.70 -46.18
CA PRO A 739 47.46 2.71 -47.09
C PRO A 739 46.26 3.24 -47.88
N GLU A 740 45.48 4.17 -47.34
CA GLU A 740 44.33 4.78 -48.05
C GLU A 740 44.79 5.74 -49.15
N LEU A 741 45.82 6.57 -48.91
CA LEU A 741 46.37 7.40 -49.97
C LEU A 741 46.96 6.59 -51.14
N MET A 742 47.57 5.43 -50.87
CA MET A 742 48.11 4.57 -51.93
C MET A 742 47.02 3.76 -52.65
N LYS A 743 45.94 3.36 -51.96
CA LYS A 743 44.77 2.74 -52.59
C LYS A 743 43.99 3.75 -53.44
N ASP A 744 43.79 4.97 -52.97
CA ASP A 744 43.10 6.03 -53.72
C ASP A 744 43.92 6.48 -54.94
N VAL A 745 45.25 6.54 -54.82
CA VAL A 745 46.15 6.80 -55.95
C VAL A 745 46.17 5.61 -56.92
N GLN A 746 46.19 4.36 -56.43
CA GLN A 746 46.12 3.18 -57.31
C GLN A 746 44.77 3.06 -58.01
N GLU A 747 43.64 3.31 -57.33
CA GLU A 747 42.30 3.34 -57.92
C GLU A 747 42.13 4.53 -58.88
N ALA A 748 42.71 5.70 -58.58
CA ALA A 748 42.72 6.83 -59.50
C ALA A 748 43.58 6.55 -60.75
N PHE A 749 44.71 5.85 -60.62
CA PHE A 749 45.53 5.41 -61.75
C PHE A 749 44.83 4.31 -62.58
N HIS A 750 44.14 3.38 -61.93
CA HIS A 750 43.38 2.32 -62.60
C HIS A 750 42.15 2.87 -63.33
N ASN A 751 41.46 3.85 -62.72
CA ASN A 751 40.37 4.59 -63.35
C ASN A 751 40.86 5.50 -64.48
N MET A 752 42.03 6.13 -64.35
CA MET A 752 42.65 6.88 -65.47
C MET A 752 43.05 5.97 -66.64
N GLN A 753 43.56 4.76 -66.39
CA GLN A 753 43.85 3.78 -67.43
C GLN A 753 42.56 3.28 -68.11
N ASN A 754 41.50 3.05 -67.34
CA ASN A 754 40.17 2.67 -67.86
C ASN A 754 39.47 3.81 -68.62
N ILE A 755 39.72 5.08 -68.25
CA ILE A 755 39.22 6.25 -68.97
C ILE A 755 40.05 6.49 -70.24
N ARG A 756 41.38 6.30 -70.22
CA ARG A 756 42.23 6.34 -71.43
C ARG A 756 41.83 5.28 -72.45
N SER A 757 41.55 4.05 -72.01
CA SER A 757 41.11 2.97 -72.90
C SER A 757 39.68 3.18 -73.44
N ARG A 758 38.80 3.84 -72.68
CA ARG A 758 37.47 4.28 -73.16
C ARG A 758 37.51 5.52 -74.06
N SER A 759 38.42 6.48 -73.83
CA SER A 759 38.55 7.69 -74.65
C SER A 759 39.27 7.47 -75.98
N LEU A 760 40.12 6.43 -76.07
CA LEU A 760 40.73 6.00 -77.34
C LEU A 760 39.70 5.39 -78.32
N ARG A 761 38.49 5.04 -77.87
CA ARG A 761 37.40 4.53 -78.74
C ARG A 761 36.40 5.58 -79.21
N LYS A 762 36.45 6.82 -78.73
CA LYS A 762 35.58 7.91 -79.21
C LYS A 762 36.39 9.19 -79.32
N GLY A 763 36.85 9.47 -80.54
CA GLY A 763 37.53 10.71 -80.87
C GLY A 763 36.62 11.92 -80.65
N LYS A 764 36.94 12.75 -79.64
CA LYS A 764 36.64 14.19 -79.56
C LYS A 764 37.44 14.78 -78.39
N LYS A 765 38.48 15.57 -78.72
CA LYS A 765 39.22 16.42 -77.77
C LYS A 765 38.34 17.61 -77.37
N LYS A 766 38.05 17.80 -76.08
CA LYS A 766 37.98 19.13 -75.42
C LYS A 766 37.81 19.01 -73.89
N ASN A 767 38.67 19.76 -73.19
CA ASN A 767 38.62 20.24 -71.79
C ASN A 767 38.59 19.23 -70.63
N TYR A 768 39.78 18.78 -70.20
CA TYR A 768 40.00 18.08 -68.92
C TYR A 768 40.48 19.00 -67.78
N LEU A 769 40.85 20.26 -68.06
CA LEU A 769 41.39 21.17 -67.05
C LEU A 769 40.31 21.83 -66.15
N SER A 770 39.05 21.91 -66.57
CA SER A 770 37.99 22.53 -65.74
C SER A 770 37.52 21.64 -64.59
N THR A 771 37.61 20.31 -64.74
CA THR A 771 37.14 19.36 -63.72
C THR A 771 38.14 19.23 -62.56
N ILE A 772 39.43 19.46 -62.82
CA ILE A 772 40.47 19.38 -61.78
C ILE A 772 40.36 20.56 -60.79
N ASN A 773 40.04 21.76 -61.26
CA ASN A 773 39.86 22.91 -60.36
C ASN A 773 38.62 22.79 -59.47
N ASN A 774 37.53 22.17 -59.92
CA ASN A 774 36.34 21.98 -59.10
C ASN A 774 36.51 20.94 -57.97
N ILE A 775 37.40 19.96 -58.13
CA ILE A 775 37.65 18.94 -57.10
C ILE A 775 38.50 19.51 -55.95
N PHE A 776 39.43 20.43 -56.25
CA PHE A 776 40.26 21.07 -55.23
C PHE A 776 39.57 22.25 -54.53
N HIS A 777 38.58 22.90 -55.15
CA HIS A 777 37.94 24.07 -54.53
C HIS A 777 36.88 23.73 -53.47
N ASN A 778 36.24 22.54 -53.55
CA ASN A 778 35.18 22.11 -52.62
C ASN A 778 35.67 21.37 -51.35
N ARG A 779 36.99 21.36 -51.08
CA ARG A 779 37.55 20.75 -49.85
C ARG A 779 38.16 21.75 -48.85
N ASN A 780 38.04 23.05 -49.11
CA ASN A 780 38.43 24.13 -48.20
C ASN A 780 37.25 25.08 -47.88
N LYS A 781 36.08 24.51 -47.56
CA LYS A 781 35.00 25.18 -46.83
C LYS A 781 34.46 24.24 -45.76
#